data_AF-A0A4S2KQD3-F1
#
_entry.id   AF-A0A4S2KQD3-F1
#
_cell.length_a   1.000
_cell.length_b   1.000
_cell.length_c   1.000
_cell.angle_alpha   90.00
_cell.angle_beta   90.00
_cell.angle_gamma   90.00
#
_symmetry.space_group_name_H-M   'P 1'
#
loop_
_entity.id
_entity.type
_entity.pdbx_description
1 polymer ?
#
loop_
_entity_poly.entity_id
_entity_poly.type
_entity_poly.pdbx_seq_one_letter_code
_entity_poly.pdbx_strand_id
1 'polypeptide(L)'
;MGVEVLGSPNSYLRVERCKKSYLVDNNRWVYAMHGLEKPMDHVSAGGVMAGSVATLAILWISLQTMGLLGHSHSIGTYRLPDSLQNYLASYTGLPSNYGSGAIVDTGRFENRRFPRIDGAALNNSIAFAQTLIDRLSTLENNIANAGVGLEARSPAEKQFWNSYPSADAFDRSIDAIVATKASSYLMQQNCRRFGLDKNDCARYISTLGLQGTPLGESCAAVHSVECDETSKYRSIDGTCNNIDNPSWGSAMTAYTRVLFSQYFDGIQEPRRVGQTKKPLPSPRLVSAALSTANDQSDASRTLAVMEWSQFIAHDMAHTPVRKMVSTRKPIFCCQPDGDTLSPRHVHPDCFPISVSDRDPVYGQHYVRCMNYVRSLPVLRSECTFGPVEQMNQVSHFLDGSTVYGSTMKKSRELRTFEGGRLRIDVQNNHAYLPRGDAELTSQCGENCYNAGDDRVNVHPQLAVIHTVWHREHNRVANTLARLNPDWSDEILYQEARRIVIAEIQHITYKEWLPILLGRRYTRAIGLIVGNNYSRNYNSDDEPAVSNEAATAALRFLNSLMQGKLSLPDNLRQQNKTIQLAEHFFNPRVIESEEVFDGLLRGYNYYRRYCGLPAAKTFDDFLDYIPVEMMRKLRTIYSHPNDVDLIVGGMAERPADDGMIGPTFRCLIYEQFSRTRRTDRFFYDSATQPHPFTPEQLAQVRNVTLARIFCDNGDDITHMQYNVFLKPQAGNELRRCTDFEAIPSVDLFAWAERAKAYR
;
A
#
# COMPACT_ATOMS: atom_id res chain seq x y z
N MET A 1 12.71 27.63 -65.24
CA MET A 1 14.02 28.29 -65.41
C MET A 1 14.78 27.94 -64.13
N GLY A 2 15.84 27.12 -64.10
CA GLY A 2 16.98 27.05 -65.04
C GLY A 2 17.99 28.12 -64.64
N VAL A 3 19.27 27.85 -64.35
CA VAL A 3 20.16 26.77 -64.79
C VAL A 3 21.26 26.47 -63.72
N GLU A 4 21.75 25.23 -63.62
CA GLU A 4 23.04 24.87 -62.97
C GLU A 4 24.19 24.86 -64.01
N VAL A 5 25.46 25.12 -63.63
CA VAL A 5 26.66 24.49 -64.25
C VAL A 5 28.01 24.80 -63.53
N LEU A 6 28.68 23.74 -63.07
CA LEU A 6 30.13 23.37 -63.05
C LEU A 6 31.29 24.36 -62.72
N GLY A 7 32.38 23.83 -62.10
CA GLY A 7 33.74 24.42 -62.15
C GLY A 7 34.83 23.71 -61.29
N SER A 8 35.84 23.06 -61.90
CA SER A 8 36.99 22.35 -61.25
C SER A 8 37.98 21.79 -62.32
N PRO A 9 39.12 21.09 -62.03
CA PRO A 9 39.81 20.79 -60.75
C PRO A 9 41.39 20.91 -60.76
N ASN A 10 42.03 20.60 -59.62
CA ASN A 10 43.38 19.98 -59.41
C ASN A 10 44.71 20.53 -60.02
N SER A 11 45.78 20.47 -59.20
CA SER A 11 47.20 20.34 -59.63
C SER A 11 48.03 19.55 -58.58
N TYR A 12 49.21 19.01 -58.93
CA TYR A 12 49.91 17.91 -58.21
C TYR A 12 51.43 18.11 -58.02
N LEU A 13 52.06 17.26 -57.16
CA LEU A 13 53.50 16.92 -56.91
C LEU A 13 54.07 17.46 -55.57
N ARG A 14 54.67 16.69 -54.62
CA ARG A 14 55.81 15.70 -54.54
C ARG A 14 57.20 16.37 -54.40
N VAL A 15 58.20 15.89 -53.63
CA VAL A 15 58.45 14.62 -52.85
C VAL A 15 58.93 14.96 -51.38
N GLU A 16 59.69 14.24 -50.51
CA GLU A 16 60.52 13.00 -50.52
C GLU A 16 60.72 12.36 -49.08
N ARG A 17 61.52 11.27 -49.03
CA ARG A 17 62.03 10.36 -47.94
C ARG A 17 62.53 10.91 -46.57
N CYS A 18 62.27 10.27 -45.40
CA CYS A 18 62.73 8.99 -44.73
C CYS A 18 63.92 9.18 -43.71
N LYS A 19 64.33 8.26 -42.79
CA LYS A 19 64.15 6.78 -42.60
C LYS A 19 64.50 6.26 -41.16
N LYS A 20 64.17 4.98 -40.85
CA LYS A 20 64.42 4.12 -39.63
C LYS A 20 63.36 4.21 -38.49
N SER A 21 62.95 3.20 -37.68
CA SER A 21 63.20 1.72 -37.47
C SER A 21 64.41 1.27 -36.59
N TYR A 22 64.49 0.09 -35.91
CA TYR A 22 63.75 -1.21 -35.96
C TYR A 22 64.06 -2.11 -34.70
N LEU A 23 63.30 -3.22 -34.45
CA LEU A 23 63.61 -4.48 -33.68
C LEU A 23 63.53 -4.44 -32.11
N VAL A 24 63.20 -5.51 -31.33
CA VAL A 24 62.41 -6.78 -31.55
C VAL A 24 62.00 -7.45 -30.18
N ASP A 25 61.11 -8.46 -30.23
CA ASP A 25 60.60 -9.48 -29.25
C ASP A 25 61.41 -9.81 -27.94
N ASN A 26 60.90 -10.49 -26.88
CA ASN A 26 60.09 -11.72 -26.89
C ASN A 26 59.54 -12.22 -25.50
N ASN A 27 58.40 -12.93 -25.53
CA ASN A 27 57.96 -14.10 -24.69
C ASN A 27 57.87 -14.17 -23.12
N ARG A 28 56.77 -14.81 -22.69
CA ARG A 28 56.55 -15.77 -21.54
C ARG A 28 56.37 -15.35 -20.06
N TRP A 29 55.12 -15.52 -19.58
CA TRP A 29 54.60 -16.37 -18.47
C TRP A 29 55.36 -16.60 -17.13
N VAL A 30 54.55 -16.74 -16.05
CA VAL A 30 54.69 -17.57 -14.81
C VAL A 30 54.68 -16.80 -13.46
N TYR A 31 53.99 -17.43 -12.47
CA TYR A 31 53.81 -17.07 -11.05
C TYR A 31 55.12 -17.01 -10.22
N ALA A 32 55.12 -16.26 -9.11
CA ALA A 32 55.26 -16.80 -7.73
C ALA A 32 55.35 -15.69 -6.64
N MET A 33 55.14 -16.06 -5.37
CA MET A 33 55.48 -15.24 -4.19
C MET A 33 56.81 -15.70 -3.57
N HIS A 34 57.56 -14.79 -2.94
CA HIS A 34 58.16 -14.87 -1.58
C HIS A 34 59.47 -14.06 -1.43
N GLY A 35 59.87 -13.77 -0.18
CA GLY A 35 61.12 -13.07 0.19
C GLY A 35 60.92 -11.55 0.26
N LEU A 36 60.87 -10.84 1.40
CA LEU A 36 61.71 -10.83 2.61
C LEU A 36 63.17 -10.44 2.37
N GLU A 37 63.47 -9.15 2.53
CA GLU A 37 64.69 -8.70 3.16
C GLU A 37 64.41 -7.43 4.00
N LYS A 38 65.09 -7.32 5.14
CA LYS A 38 65.02 -6.20 6.10
C LYS A 38 66.43 -5.93 6.60
N PRO A 39 66.77 -4.66 6.84
CA PRO A 39 67.30 -4.33 8.17
C PRO A 39 66.25 -3.64 9.04
N MET A 40 66.40 -3.77 10.35
CA MET A 40 65.78 -2.91 11.36
C MET A 40 66.90 -2.19 12.10
N ASP A 41 66.63 -0.99 12.60
CA ASP A 41 67.38 -0.46 13.73
C ASP A 41 66.48 0.24 14.75
N HIS A 42 66.87 0.08 16.01
CA HIS A 42 66.28 0.60 17.25
C HIS A 42 64.83 0.23 17.63
N VAL A 43 64.65 0.04 18.94
CA VAL A 43 63.48 -0.51 19.63
C VAL A 43 63.35 0.19 20.99
N SER A 44 62.14 0.40 21.50
CA SER A 44 61.92 0.68 22.92
C SER A 44 60.63 0.06 23.47
N ALA A 45 60.83 -0.77 24.50
CA ALA A 45 59.94 -1.22 25.57
C ALA A 45 58.42 -0.92 25.52
N GLY A 46 57.62 -1.99 25.49
CA GLY A 46 56.16 -1.94 25.74
C GLY A 46 55.45 -3.30 25.76
N GLY A 47 56.18 -4.40 25.99
CA GLY A 47 55.81 -5.74 25.50
C GLY A 47 55.30 -6.78 26.52
N VAL A 48 54.70 -6.41 27.66
CA VAL A 48 54.21 -7.38 28.67
C VAL A 48 52.84 -6.99 29.24
N MET A 49 51.78 -7.05 28.41
CA MET A 49 50.37 -6.87 28.88
C MET A 49 49.30 -7.55 27.99
N ALA A 50 49.67 -8.29 26.95
CA ALA A 50 48.70 -8.86 26.00
C ALA A 50 48.15 -10.26 26.41
N GLY A 51 48.96 -11.10 27.06
CA GLY A 51 48.58 -12.49 27.38
C GLY A 51 47.55 -12.63 28.52
N SER A 52 47.44 -11.63 29.39
CA SER A 52 46.54 -11.62 30.56
C SER A 52 45.09 -11.29 30.22
N VAL A 53 44.83 -10.53 29.15
CA VAL A 53 43.47 -10.15 28.74
C VAL A 53 42.75 -11.34 28.09
N ALA A 54 43.45 -12.12 27.26
CA ALA A 54 42.89 -13.29 26.58
C ALA A 54 42.48 -14.40 27.57
N THR A 55 43.29 -14.65 28.60
CA THR A 55 42.97 -15.66 29.62
C THR A 55 41.82 -15.23 30.54
N LEU A 56 41.72 -13.95 30.90
CA LEU A 56 40.56 -13.42 31.63
C LEU A 56 39.27 -13.47 30.78
N ALA A 57 39.34 -13.17 29.49
CA ALA A 57 38.18 -13.28 28.59
C ALA A 57 37.68 -14.73 28.47
N ILE A 58 38.59 -15.70 28.33
CA ILE A 58 38.24 -17.14 28.30
C ILE A 58 37.64 -17.57 29.64
N LEU A 59 38.22 -17.14 30.77
CA LEU A 59 37.68 -17.47 32.11
C LEU A 59 36.27 -16.88 32.31
N TRP A 60 36.02 -15.65 31.86
CA TRP A 60 34.71 -15.00 31.91
C TRP A 60 33.66 -15.74 31.09
N ILE A 61 34.00 -16.13 29.84
CA ILE A 61 33.12 -16.92 28.97
C ILE A 61 32.81 -18.28 29.61
N SER A 62 33.82 -18.99 30.14
CA SER A 62 33.62 -20.26 30.84
C SER A 62 32.69 -20.12 32.06
N LEU A 63 32.90 -19.11 32.90
CA LEU A 63 32.04 -18.85 34.06
C LEU A 63 30.59 -18.52 33.68
N GLN A 64 30.36 -17.81 32.57
CA GLN A 64 29.01 -17.60 32.05
C GLN A 64 28.37 -18.91 31.54
N THR A 65 29.13 -19.78 30.84
CA THR A 65 28.60 -21.08 30.38
C THR A 65 28.29 -22.07 31.50
N MET A 66 28.82 -21.86 32.72
CA MET A 66 28.61 -22.74 33.88
C MET A 66 27.47 -22.30 34.81
N GLY A 67 26.74 -21.22 34.50
CA GLY A 67 25.53 -20.84 35.24
C GLY A 67 25.73 -20.41 36.70
N LEU A 68 26.96 -20.10 37.10
CA LEU A 68 27.34 -19.81 38.50
C LEU A 68 26.99 -18.39 39.00
N LEU A 69 26.29 -17.59 38.20
CA LEU A 69 25.74 -16.29 38.58
C LEU A 69 24.21 -16.38 38.54
N GLY A 70 23.60 -16.31 39.73
CA GLY A 70 22.21 -16.75 39.96
C GLY A 70 21.11 -15.84 39.43
N HIS A 71 19.88 -16.35 39.45
CA HIS A 71 18.68 -15.67 38.97
C HIS A 71 18.16 -14.59 39.94
N SER A 72 17.51 -13.57 39.38
CA SER A 72 16.49 -12.78 40.08
C SER A 72 15.30 -12.54 39.16
N HIS A 73 14.08 -12.83 39.62
CA HIS A 73 12.85 -12.65 38.85
C HIS A 73 12.22 -11.29 39.14
N SER A 74 11.90 -10.49 38.12
CA SER A 74 10.51 -10.02 37.89
C SER A 74 10.33 -9.16 36.63
N ILE A 75 9.14 -9.36 36.08
CA ILE A 75 8.42 -8.71 34.98
C ILE A 75 8.48 -7.15 35.07
N GLY A 76 8.46 -6.39 33.96
CA GLY A 76 8.21 -6.81 32.57
C GLY A 76 8.56 -5.75 31.53
N THR A 77 8.44 -6.13 30.25
CA THR A 77 8.80 -5.32 29.08
C THR A 77 7.86 -5.60 27.91
N TYR A 78 7.44 -4.56 27.19
CA TYR A 78 6.85 -4.71 25.86
C TYR A 78 7.96 -5.00 24.83
N ARG A 79 7.73 -5.96 23.91
CA ARG A 79 8.71 -6.35 22.89
C ARG A 79 8.51 -5.58 21.59
N LEU A 80 9.61 -5.06 21.04
CA LEU A 80 9.76 -4.97 19.58
C LEU A 80 10.04 -6.38 19.02
N PRO A 81 9.55 -6.74 17.82
CA PRO A 81 9.64 -8.11 17.31
C PRO A 81 11.10 -8.62 17.22
N ASP A 82 11.29 -9.88 17.63
CA ASP A 82 12.61 -10.53 17.79
C ASP A 82 13.49 -10.48 16.53
N SER A 83 12.90 -10.38 15.34
CA SER A 83 13.62 -10.22 14.06
C SER A 83 14.36 -8.87 13.96
N LEU A 84 13.78 -7.79 14.51
CA LEU A 84 14.36 -6.46 14.48
C LEU A 84 15.45 -6.31 15.57
N GLN A 85 15.23 -6.89 16.74
CA GLN A 85 16.22 -6.85 17.84
C GLN A 85 17.52 -7.55 17.45
N ASN A 86 17.47 -8.73 16.84
CA ASN A 86 18.67 -9.45 16.39
C ASN A 86 19.45 -8.71 15.29
N TYR A 87 18.77 -7.91 14.45
CA TYR A 87 19.43 -7.08 13.45
C TYR A 87 20.15 -5.88 14.10
N LEU A 88 19.46 -5.13 14.95
CA LEU A 88 19.98 -3.90 15.57
C LEU A 88 21.06 -4.16 16.64
N ALA A 89 20.95 -5.24 17.41
CA ALA A 89 21.92 -5.59 18.46
C ALA A 89 23.34 -5.82 17.93
N SER A 90 23.51 -6.07 16.63
CA SER A 90 24.82 -6.26 16.00
C SER A 90 25.64 -4.99 15.79
N TYR A 91 25.05 -3.79 15.91
CA TYR A 91 25.61 -2.60 15.24
C TYR A 91 25.76 -1.29 16.06
N THR A 92 25.05 -1.10 17.19
CA THR A 92 24.94 0.23 17.82
C THR A 92 24.98 0.24 19.37
N GLY A 93 25.86 -0.55 20.00
CA GLY A 93 25.89 -0.76 21.46
C GLY A 93 25.85 0.52 22.32
N LEU A 94 24.67 0.84 22.86
CA LEU A 94 24.38 1.96 23.76
C LEU A 94 23.33 1.54 24.83
N PRO A 95 23.24 2.22 25.99
CA PRO A 95 22.51 1.71 27.15
C PRO A 95 21.01 2.05 27.16
N SER A 96 20.24 1.28 27.93
CA SER A 96 18.78 1.38 28.05
C SER A 96 18.33 2.04 29.36
N ASN A 97 17.65 3.19 29.29
CA ASN A 97 16.69 3.61 30.32
C ASN A 97 15.80 4.76 29.81
N TYR A 98 14.48 4.55 29.72
CA TYR A 98 13.39 5.52 29.91
C TYR A 98 12.03 4.81 29.73
N GLY A 99 10.97 5.33 30.36
CA GLY A 99 9.67 4.65 30.51
C GLY A 99 8.58 5.05 29.51
N SER A 100 7.52 4.24 29.50
CA SER A 100 6.18 4.43 28.89
C SER A 100 5.88 5.75 28.15
N GLY A 101 5.52 5.65 26.86
CA GLY A 101 4.85 6.72 26.11
C GLY A 101 5.80 7.74 25.48
N ALA A 102 6.57 7.32 24.46
CA ALA A 102 7.52 8.21 23.79
C ALA A 102 7.46 8.10 22.25
N ILE A 103 7.34 9.26 21.59
CA ILE A 103 7.88 9.48 20.25
C ILE A 103 9.38 9.13 20.31
N VAL A 104 9.96 8.57 19.24
CA VAL A 104 11.40 8.28 19.19
C VAL A 104 12.22 9.58 19.29
N ASP A 105 12.63 9.92 20.51
CA ASP A 105 13.63 10.96 20.76
C ASP A 105 14.98 10.48 20.23
N THR A 106 15.54 11.25 19.29
CA THR A 106 16.87 11.04 18.73
C THR A 106 17.98 11.58 19.65
N GLY A 107 17.83 11.48 20.97
CA GLY A 107 18.71 12.10 21.97
C GLY A 107 18.84 13.63 21.83
N ARG A 108 17.75 14.31 21.42
CA ARG A 108 17.72 15.74 21.08
C ARG A 108 16.75 16.59 21.89
N PHE A 109 15.78 16.01 22.59
CA PHE A 109 14.76 16.81 23.28
C PHE A 109 15.25 17.33 24.65
N GLU A 110 15.99 16.51 25.41
CA GLU A 110 16.37 16.78 26.81
C GLU A 110 17.07 18.13 27.05
N ASN A 111 17.79 18.66 26.06
CA ASN A 111 18.63 19.86 26.19
C ASN A 111 18.07 21.12 25.49
N ARG A 112 16.76 21.16 25.16
CA ARG A 112 16.12 22.34 24.54
C ARG A 112 14.94 22.87 25.33
N ARG A 113 14.90 24.19 25.56
CA ARG A 113 13.76 24.89 26.16
C ARG A 113 12.63 25.05 25.15
N PHE A 114 11.68 24.13 25.14
CA PHE A 114 10.42 24.27 24.41
C PHE A 114 9.52 25.35 25.04
N PRO A 115 8.68 26.05 24.24
CA PRO A 115 7.72 27.02 24.75
C PRO A 115 6.64 26.31 25.57
N ARG A 116 6.30 26.83 26.76
CA ARG A 116 5.14 26.31 27.50
C ARG A 116 3.85 26.69 26.77
N ILE A 117 3.02 25.69 26.48
CA ILE A 117 1.68 25.84 25.94
C ILE A 117 0.70 25.36 27.03
N ASP A 118 -0.37 26.11 27.27
CA ASP A 118 -1.39 25.80 28.27
C ASP A 118 -2.77 25.58 27.62
N GLY A 119 -3.74 25.11 28.41
CA GLY A 119 -5.09 24.83 27.91
C GLY A 119 -5.81 26.05 27.32
N ALA A 120 -5.46 27.27 27.77
CA ALA A 120 -5.99 28.49 27.17
C ALA A 120 -5.41 28.71 25.77
N ALA A 121 -4.10 28.52 25.56
CA ALA A 121 -3.48 28.57 24.25
C ALA A 121 -4.01 27.49 23.29
N LEU A 122 -4.25 26.25 23.78
CA LEU A 122 -4.86 25.17 23.00
C LEU A 122 -6.29 25.53 22.57
N ASN A 123 -7.15 25.94 23.49
CA ASN A 123 -8.54 26.32 23.18
C ASN A 123 -8.63 27.55 22.26
N ASN A 124 -7.76 28.55 22.45
CA ASN A 124 -7.65 29.70 21.54
C ASN A 124 -7.22 29.29 20.12
N SER A 125 -6.37 28.26 19.98
CA SER A 125 -5.96 27.75 18.66
C SER A 125 -7.09 27.03 17.91
N ILE A 126 -7.97 26.32 18.63
CA ILE A 126 -9.18 25.68 18.08
C ILE A 126 -10.22 26.74 17.69
N ALA A 127 -10.49 27.71 18.55
CA ALA A 127 -11.40 28.82 18.24
C ALA A 127 -10.92 29.61 16.99
N PHE A 128 -9.63 29.90 16.91
CA PHE A 128 -9.03 30.50 15.71
C PHE A 128 -9.22 29.62 14.46
N ALA A 129 -8.97 28.32 14.58
CA ALA A 129 -9.15 27.36 13.49
C ALA A 129 -10.60 27.26 12.99
N GLN A 130 -11.59 27.32 13.89
CA GLN A 130 -13.01 27.38 13.54
C GLN A 130 -13.33 28.64 12.74
N THR A 131 -12.89 29.83 13.20
CA THR A 131 -13.10 31.08 12.41
C THR A 131 -12.41 31.07 11.04
N LEU A 132 -11.36 30.26 10.83
CA LEU A 132 -10.73 30.02 9.53
C LEU A 132 -11.47 28.99 8.65
N ILE A 133 -12.46 28.28 9.17
CA ILE A 133 -13.36 27.40 8.42
C ILE A 133 -14.64 28.16 8.09
N ASP A 134 -15.22 28.89 9.05
CA ASP A 134 -16.40 29.74 8.81
C ASP A 134 -16.19 30.72 7.64
N ARG A 135 -14.98 31.29 7.55
CA ARG A 135 -14.55 32.19 6.46
C ARG A 135 -14.34 31.49 5.11
N LEU A 136 -14.22 30.16 5.05
CA LEU A 136 -14.21 29.44 3.77
C LEU A 136 -15.58 29.46 3.10
N SER A 137 -16.68 29.56 3.85
CA SER A 137 -18.04 29.55 3.28
C SER A 137 -18.25 30.60 2.19
N THR A 138 -17.73 31.82 2.36
CA THR A 138 -17.78 32.87 1.33
C THR A 138 -16.97 32.49 0.09
N LEU A 139 -15.80 31.87 0.26
CA LEU A 139 -14.95 31.42 -0.85
C LEU A 139 -15.58 30.23 -1.59
N GLU A 140 -16.04 29.21 -0.87
CA GLU A 140 -16.66 28.01 -1.43
C GLU A 140 -17.97 28.33 -2.17
N ASN A 141 -18.79 29.24 -1.62
CA ASN A 141 -19.96 29.75 -2.32
C ASN A 141 -19.57 30.54 -3.59
N ASN A 142 -18.53 31.37 -3.54
CA ASN A 142 -18.05 32.08 -4.74
C ASN A 142 -17.52 31.12 -5.82
N ILE A 143 -16.77 30.07 -5.45
CA ILE A 143 -16.30 29.03 -6.39
C ILE A 143 -17.49 28.29 -7.00
N ALA A 144 -18.44 27.86 -6.17
CA ALA A 144 -19.63 27.14 -6.60
C ALA A 144 -20.56 27.98 -7.51
N ASN A 145 -20.65 29.30 -7.25
CA ASN A 145 -21.43 30.24 -8.06
C ASN A 145 -20.70 30.63 -9.37
N ALA A 146 -19.37 30.55 -9.40
CA ALA A 146 -18.56 30.78 -10.60
C ALA A 146 -18.58 29.59 -11.59
N GLY A 147 -19.34 28.53 -11.32
CA GLY A 147 -19.42 27.34 -12.17
C GLY A 147 -18.17 26.46 -12.16
N VAL A 148 -17.23 26.70 -11.24
CA VAL A 148 -16.01 25.90 -11.09
C VAL A 148 -16.39 24.58 -10.39
N GLY A 149 -16.58 23.54 -11.19
CA GLY A 149 -17.22 22.30 -10.79
C GLY A 149 -16.81 21.08 -11.62
N LEU A 150 -17.48 19.96 -11.35
CA LEU A 150 -17.24 18.65 -11.97
C LEU A 150 -17.62 18.69 -13.46
N GLU A 151 -16.63 18.59 -14.35
CA GLU A 151 -16.91 18.34 -15.77
C GLU A 151 -17.19 16.85 -15.99
N ALA A 152 -18.39 16.54 -16.49
CA ALA A 152 -18.83 15.18 -16.73
C ALA A 152 -17.95 14.47 -17.78
N ARG A 153 -17.60 13.22 -17.50
CA ARG A 153 -16.70 12.31 -18.25
C ARG A 153 -15.23 12.75 -18.30
N SER A 154 -14.85 13.82 -17.59
CA SER A 154 -13.46 14.29 -17.53
C SER A 154 -12.54 13.34 -16.74
N PRO A 155 -11.21 13.38 -16.97
CA PRO A 155 -10.25 12.67 -16.12
C PRO A 155 -10.27 13.13 -14.65
N ALA A 156 -10.65 14.39 -14.40
CA ALA A 156 -10.78 14.95 -13.04
C ALA A 156 -11.99 14.36 -12.29
N GLU A 157 -13.11 14.15 -12.97
CA GLU A 157 -14.26 13.40 -12.44
C GLU A 157 -13.87 11.95 -12.09
N LYS A 158 -13.24 11.25 -13.04
CA LYS A 158 -12.81 9.86 -12.85
C LYS A 158 -11.82 9.72 -11.69
N GLN A 159 -10.92 10.69 -11.50
CA GLN A 159 -10.04 10.80 -10.35
C GLN A 159 -10.80 11.03 -9.03
N PHE A 160 -11.80 11.91 -9.02
CA PHE A 160 -12.63 12.19 -7.84
C PHE A 160 -13.39 10.93 -7.39
N TRP A 161 -14.06 10.23 -8.31
CA TRP A 161 -14.81 9.01 -7.99
C TRP A 161 -13.92 7.85 -7.53
N ASN A 162 -12.69 7.72 -8.05
CA ASN A 162 -11.72 6.72 -7.60
C ASN A 162 -11.25 6.93 -6.13
N SER A 163 -11.59 8.05 -5.51
CA SER A 163 -11.22 8.38 -4.14
C SER A 163 -12.37 9.09 -3.43
N TYR A 164 -13.59 8.65 -3.70
CA TYR A 164 -14.81 9.31 -3.24
C TYR A 164 -14.93 9.30 -1.70
N PRO A 165 -15.02 10.47 -1.04
CA PRO A 165 -15.28 10.55 0.39
C PRO A 165 -16.75 10.27 0.69
N SER A 166 -17.03 9.18 1.43
CA SER A 166 -18.36 8.87 1.95
C SER A 166 -18.85 9.98 2.90
N ALA A 167 -20.17 10.04 3.15
CA ALA A 167 -20.73 11.04 4.07
C ALA A 167 -20.11 10.94 5.48
N ASP A 168 -20.05 9.71 6.02
CA ASP A 168 -19.51 9.43 7.36
C ASP A 168 -18.02 9.81 7.46
N ALA A 169 -17.22 9.49 6.44
CA ALA A 169 -15.80 9.84 6.37
C ALA A 169 -15.59 11.35 6.26
N PHE A 170 -16.40 12.02 5.41
CA PHE A 170 -16.36 13.46 5.25
C PHE A 170 -16.70 14.20 6.54
N ASP A 171 -17.77 13.80 7.24
CA ASP A 171 -18.19 14.47 8.47
C ASP A 171 -17.19 14.23 9.62
N ARG A 172 -16.61 13.03 9.74
CA ARG A 172 -15.47 12.75 10.65
C ARG A 172 -14.23 13.59 10.34
N SER A 173 -14.05 14.07 9.11
CA SER A 173 -12.87 14.84 8.71
C SER A 173 -12.89 16.30 9.18
N ILE A 174 -14.06 16.84 9.54
CA ILE A 174 -14.21 18.28 9.85
C ILE A 174 -13.37 18.66 11.08
N ASP A 175 -13.45 17.87 12.15
CA ASP A 175 -12.64 18.08 13.36
C ASP A 175 -11.14 17.93 13.10
N ALA A 176 -10.75 17.09 12.14
CA ALA A 176 -9.37 16.97 11.71
C ALA A 176 -8.88 18.20 10.92
N ILE A 177 -9.76 18.86 10.15
CA ILE A 177 -9.47 20.15 9.51
C ILE A 177 -9.28 21.24 10.58
N VAL A 178 -10.11 21.25 11.64
CA VAL A 178 -9.95 22.15 12.80
C VAL A 178 -8.60 21.89 13.50
N ALA A 179 -8.32 20.64 13.89
CA ALA A 179 -7.08 20.25 14.56
C ALA A 179 -5.82 20.58 13.74
N THR A 180 -5.86 20.37 12.41
CA THR A 180 -4.73 20.72 11.52
C THR A 180 -4.49 22.23 11.46
N LYS A 181 -5.56 23.04 11.35
CA LYS A 181 -5.46 24.51 11.37
C LYS A 181 -4.98 25.04 12.73
N ALA A 182 -5.45 24.45 13.83
CA ALA A 182 -5.02 24.78 15.18
C ALA A 182 -3.53 24.44 15.41
N SER A 183 -3.09 23.25 14.98
CA SER A 183 -1.68 22.84 15.00
C SER A 183 -0.79 23.76 14.16
N SER A 184 -1.29 24.23 13.02
CA SER A 184 -0.61 25.24 12.17
C SER A 184 -0.44 26.59 12.89
N TYR A 185 -1.43 27.01 13.68
CA TYR A 185 -1.38 28.21 14.51
C TYR A 185 -0.35 28.07 15.66
N LEU A 186 -0.37 26.95 16.39
CA LEU A 186 0.60 26.65 17.46
C LEU A 186 2.06 26.63 16.91
N MET A 187 2.27 25.99 15.76
CA MET A 187 3.55 26.00 15.02
C MET A 187 4.04 27.43 14.74
N GLN A 188 3.16 28.32 14.30
CA GLN A 188 3.52 29.70 13.96
C GLN A 188 3.74 30.59 15.19
N GLN A 189 2.86 30.52 16.19
CA GLN A 189 2.91 31.39 17.37
C GLN A 189 3.95 30.95 18.39
N ASN A 190 4.02 29.66 18.69
CA ASN A 190 4.80 29.13 19.81
C ASN A 190 6.17 28.61 19.36
N CYS A 191 6.30 27.95 18.21
CA CYS A 191 7.60 27.39 17.80
C CYS A 191 8.46 28.34 16.96
N ARG A 192 7.95 28.86 15.85
CA ARG A 192 8.76 29.66 14.90
C ARG A 192 9.33 30.93 15.54
N ARG A 193 8.63 31.53 16.49
CA ARG A 193 9.11 32.69 17.27
C ARG A 193 10.30 32.37 18.20
N PHE A 194 10.49 31.10 18.55
CA PHE A 194 11.53 30.63 19.47
C PHE A 194 12.70 29.93 18.73
N GLY A 195 12.73 29.98 17.40
CA GLY A 195 13.82 29.44 16.59
C GLY A 195 13.91 27.90 16.55
N LEU A 196 12.88 27.18 17.01
CA LEU A 196 12.82 25.73 16.91
C LEU A 196 12.77 25.28 15.44
N ASP A 197 13.44 24.18 15.12
CA ASP A 197 13.23 23.51 13.83
C ASP A 197 11.78 23.02 13.72
N LYS A 198 11.25 23.06 12.50
CA LYS A 198 9.87 22.67 12.20
C LYS A 198 9.57 21.21 12.53
N ASN A 199 10.50 20.28 12.38
CA ASN A 199 10.27 18.86 12.64
C ASN A 199 10.37 18.57 14.14
N ASP A 200 11.33 19.20 14.83
CA ASP A 200 11.44 19.13 16.30
C ASP A 200 10.19 19.76 16.96
N CYS A 201 9.68 20.87 16.43
CA CYS A 201 8.41 21.45 16.86
C CYS A 201 7.20 20.56 16.52
N ALA A 202 7.13 20.00 15.30
CA ALA A 202 6.00 19.16 14.90
C ALA A 202 5.82 17.97 15.85
N ARG A 203 6.93 17.33 16.25
CA ARG A 203 6.95 16.28 17.27
C ARG A 203 6.51 16.80 18.64
N TYR A 204 6.95 17.99 19.06
CA TYR A 204 6.49 18.62 20.31
C TYR A 204 4.98 18.94 20.31
N ILE A 205 4.42 19.40 19.18
CA ILE A 205 2.98 19.61 19.06
C ILE A 205 2.23 18.26 19.09
N SER A 206 2.83 17.18 18.57
CA SER A 206 2.31 15.81 18.72
C SER A 206 2.35 15.23 20.13
N THR A 207 2.91 15.90 21.14
CA THR A 207 2.72 15.55 22.56
C THR A 207 1.64 16.38 23.26
N LEU A 208 0.92 17.24 22.54
CA LEU A 208 -0.16 18.06 23.08
C LEU A 208 -1.50 17.36 22.86
N GLY A 209 -2.17 16.98 23.94
CA GLY A 209 -3.47 16.33 23.90
C GLY A 209 -4.62 17.25 23.51
N LEU A 210 -5.68 16.67 22.91
CA LEU A 210 -6.97 17.32 22.66
C LEU A 210 -7.90 17.27 23.88
N GLN A 211 -7.55 16.52 24.93
CA GLN A 211 -8.33 16.40 26.17
C GLN A 211 -8.45 17.76 26.87
N GLY A 212 -9.65 18.12 27.33
CA GLY A 212 -9.93 19.45 27.88
C GLY A 212 -10.11 20.56 26.82
N THR A 213 -10.23 20.18 25.54
CA THR A 213 -10.58 21.07 24.42
C THR A 213 -11.89 20.64 23.74
N PRO A 214 -12.55 21.51 22.94
CA PRO A 214 -13.77 21.15 22.22
C PRO A 214 -13.67 19.92 21.28
N LEU A 215 -12.47 19.55 20.84
CA LEU A 215 -12.24 18.36 20.00
C LEU A 215 -11.97 17.08 20.82
N GLY A 216 -11.81 17.21 22.14
CA GLY A 216 -11.51 16.08 23.03
C GLY A 216 -12.66 15.08 23.12
N GLU A 217 -13.90 15.56 23.15
CA GLU A 217 -15.11 14.70 23.19
C GLU A 217 -15.30 13.96 21.86
N SER A 218 -15.21 14.66 20.72
CA SER A 218 -15.24 14.04 19.38
C SER A 218 -14.21 12.94 19.22
N CYS A 219 -12.99 13.14 19.75
CA CYS A 219 -11.93 12.14 19.66
C CYS A 219 -12.18 10.96 20.62
N ALA A 220 -12.54 11.24 21.88
CA ALA A 220 -12.85 10.19 22.87
C ALA A 220 -14.00 9.27 22.41
N ALA A 221 -15.02 9.81 21.74
CA ALA A 221 -16.13 9.06 21.18
C ALA A 221 -15.73 8.04 20.09
N VAL A 222 -14.54 8.14 19.50
CA VAL A 222 -13.99 7.13 18.58
C VAL A 222 -13.43 5.92 19.34
N HIS A 223 -12.95 6.13 20.57
CA HIS A 223 -12.30 5.10 21.39
C HIS A 223 -13.23 4.45 22.42
N SER A 224 -14.33 5.13 22.82
CA SER A 224 -15.27 4.66 23.85
C SER A 224 -16.28 3.61 23.34
N VAL A 225 -15.80 2.56 22.68
CA VAL A 225 -16.64 1.46 22.17
C VAL A 225 -16.57 0.28 23.14
N GLU A 226 -17.71 -0.13 23.71
CA GLU A 226 -17.79 -1.35 24.51
C GLU A 226 -17.73 -2.59 23.62
N CYS A 227 -16.88 -3.56 23.98
CA CYS A 227 -16.62 -4.76 23.17
C CYS A 227 -17.11 -6.04 23.83
N ASP A 228 -17.85 -6.86 23.08
CA ASP A 228 -18.06 -8.26 23.43
C ASP A 228 -16.79 -9.08 23.10
N GLU A 229 -16.02 -9.39 24.14
CA GLU A 229 -14.86 -10.29 24.04
C GLU A 229 -15.23 -11.66 23.46
N THR A 230 -16.43 -12.15 23.76
CA THR A 230 -16.92 -13.49 23.40
C THR A 230 -17.51 -13.55 21.98
N SER A 231 -17.60 -12.43 21.27
CA SER A 231 -18.19 -12.36 19.94
C SER A 231 -17.51 -13.33 18.96
N LYS A 232 -18.33 -14.14 18.28
CA LYS A 232 -17.92 -15.08 17.23
C LYS A 232 -17.53 -14.38 15.92
N TYR A 233 -18.01 -13.16 15.70
CA TYR A 233 -17.93 -12.49 14.40
C TYR A 233 -17.25 -11.13 14.49
N ARG A 234 -16.51 -10.80 13.43
CA ARG A 234 -15.97 -9.45 13.19
C ARG A 234 -17.12 -8.45 13.05
N SER A 235 -16.94 -7.26 13.61
CA SER A 235 -17.69 -6.06 13.19
C SER A 235 -17.55 -5.82 11.67
N ILE A 236 -18.37 -4.92 11.11
CA ILE A 236 -18.28 -4.53 9.69
C ILE A 236 -17.25 -3.42 9.46
N ASP A 237 -17.00 -2.58 10.46
CA ASP A 237 -16.01 -1.49 10.40
C ASP A 237 -14.64 -1.87 10.99
N GLY A 238 -14.47 -3.07 11.55
CA GLY A 238 -13.22 -3.53 12.17
C GLY A 238 -13.05 -3.16 13.64
N THR A 239 -14.01 -2.45 14.27
CA THR A 239 -14.01 -2.21 15.73
C THR A 239 -14.01 -3.51 16.54
N CYS A 240 -13.49 -3.48 17.77
CA CYS A 240 -13.40 -4.63 18.67
C CYS A 240 -12.63 -5.84 18.12
N ASN A 241 -11.74 -5.64 17.14
CA ASN A 241 -10.74 -6.63 16.80
C ASN A 241 -9.72 -6.74 17.94
N ASN A 242 -9.09 -5.62 18.30
CA ASN A 242 -8.38 -5.44 19.57
C ASN A 242 -9.42 -5.10 20.67
N ILE A 243 -9.23 -5.62 21.89
CA ILE A 243 -10.14 -5.41 23.04
C ILE A 243 -9.67 -4.22 23.87
N ASP A 244 -8.37 -4.15 24.18
CA ASP A 244 -7.77 -3.07 24.96
C ASP A 244 -7.85 -1.71 24.25
N ASN A 245 -7.86 -1.73 22.91
CA ASN A 245 -7.98 -0.56 22.05
C ASN A 245 -9.06 -0.77 20.97
N PRO A 246 -10.37 -0.60 21.31
CA PRO A 246 -11.50 -0.96 20.45
C PRO A 246 -11.52 -0.37 19.02
N SER A 247 -10.86 0.77 18.81
CA SER A 247 -10.80 1.49 17.54
C SER A 247 -9.57 1.15 16.68
N TRP A 248 -8.64 0.33 17.17
CA TRP A 248 -7.42 0.01 16.43
C TRP A 248 -7.73 -0.82 15.18
N GLY A 249 -7.29 -0.32 14.03
CA GLY A 249 -7.54 -0.93 12.73
C GLY A 249 -8.97 -0.79 12.18
N SER A 250 -9.86 -0.04 12.85
CA SER A 250 -11.21 0.21 12.34
C SER A 250 -11.26 1.25 11.22
N ALA A 251 -12.34 1.27 10.46
CA ALA A 251 -12.56 2.16 9.34
C ALA A 251 -12.71 3.64 9.75
N MET A 252 -12.35 4.54 8.83
CA MET A 252 -12.36 6.00 9.01
C MET A 252 -11.40 6.52 10.09
N THR A 253 -10.34 5.75 10.37
CA THR A 253 -9.24 6.12 11.28
C THR A 253 -7.97 6.53 10.51
N ALA A 254 -6.91 6.90 11.23
CA ALA A 254 -5.61 7.25 10.62
C ALA A 254 -4.87 6.02 10.09
N TYR A 255 -4.14 6.19 8.97
CA TYR A 255 -3.00 5.32 8.69
C TYR A 255 -1.93 5.49 9.78
N THR A 256 -1.28 4.40 10.18
CA THR A 256 -0.03 4.51 10.96
C THR A 256 1.11 5.01 10.08
N ARG A 257 2.29 5.26 10.66
CA ARG A 257 3.49 5.66 9.91
C ARG A 257 4.70 4.84 10.32
N VAL A 258 5.48 4.43 9.33
CA VAL A 258 6.82 3.87 9.54
C VAL A 258 7.79 5.00 9.94
N LEU A 259 7.62 6.21 9.39
CA LEU A 259 8.46 7.39 9.68
C LEU A 259 7.64 8.65 9.97
N PHE A 260 8.13 9.48 10.90
CA PHE A 260 7.48 10.77 11.24
C PHE A 260 7.38 11.68 10.01
N SER A 261 6.18 12.23 9.77
CA SER A 261 5.82 12.94 8.53
C SER A 261 6.68 14.17 8.24
N GLN A 262 6.89 14.43 6.94
CA GLN A 262 7.83 15.42 6.44
C GLN A 262 7.13 16.50 5.61
N TYR A 263 6.42 17.40 6.27
CA TYR A 263 5.81 18.58 5.65
C TYR A 263 6.81 19.74 5.56
N PHE A 264 6.63 20.65 4.59
CA PHE A 264 7.50 21.83 4.44
C PHE A 264 7.38 22.80 5.61
N ASP A 265 6.16 23.03 6.10
CA ASP A 265 5.86 23.89 7.26
C ASP A 265 6.02 23.19 8.61
N GLY A 266 6.04 21.85 8.60
CA GLY A 266 6.03 20.94 9.74
C GLY A 266 4.67 20.34 10.09
N ILE A 267 3.57 20.83 9.49
CA ILE A 267 2.20 20.42 9.84
C ILE A 267 1.42 19.86 8.63
N GLN A 268 1.42 20.55 7.49
CA GLN A 268 0.59 20.13 6.35
C GLN A 268 1.05 20.59 4.95
N GLU A 269 1.95 21.56 4.82
CA GLU A 269 2.37 22.07 3.50
C GLU A 269 3.24 21.02 2.77
N PRO A 270 2.97 20.68 1.49
CA PRO A 270 3.78 19.71 0.74
C PRO A 270 5.28 20.06 0.65
N ARG A 271 6.13 19.05 0.47
CA ARG A 271 7.60 19.19 0.46
C ARG A 271 8.11 20.22 -0.58
N ARG A 272 9.22 20.87 -0.26
CA ARG A 272 9.96 21.85 -1.08
C ARG A 272 11.47 21.59 -0.94
N VAL A 273 12.27 22.07 -1.88
CA VAL A 273 13.73 21.82 -1.94
C VAL A 273 14.47 22.56 -0.82
N GLY A 274 14.79 21.83 0.25
CA GLY A 274 15.55 22.32 1.41
C GLY A 274 14.97 23.60 2.03
N GLN A 275 15.86 24.48 2.51
CA GLN A 275 15.47 25.80 3.03
C GLN A 275 15.12 26.82 1.92
N THR A 276 15.39 26.51 0.64
CA THR A 276 15.28 27.46 -0.48
C THR A 276 13.84 27.80 -0.87
N LYS A 277 12.85 27.06 -0.34
CA LYS A 277 11.40 27.16 -0.64
C LYS A 277 11.01 26.93 -2.11
N LYS A 278 11.96 26.59 -2.99
CA LYS A 278 11.69 26.20 -4.37
C LYS A 278 10.81 24.94 -4.40
N PRO A 279 9.83 24.85 -5.32
CA PRO A 279 9.05 23.62 -5.47
C PRO A 279 9.97 22.44 -5.82
N LEU A 280 9.55 21.24 -5.44
CA LEU A 280 10.10 20.00 -6.00
C LEU A 280 9.75 19.89 -7.51
N PRO A 281 10.42 19.01 -8.27
CA PRO A 281 10.04 18.73 -9.65
C PRO A 281 8.55 18.37 -9.76
N SER A 282 7.86 18.84 -10.81
CA SER A 282 6.46 18.47 -11.03
C SER A 282 6.34 16.94 -11.20
N PRO A 283 5.38 16.26 -10.54
CA PRO A 283 5.12 14.85 -10.76
C PRO A 283 4.91 14.48 -12.24
N ARG A 284 4.37 15.40 -13.06
CA ARG A 284 4.24 15.18 -14.50
C ARG A 284 5.58 15.23 -15.22
N LEU A 285 6.51 16.11 -14.83
CA LEU A 285 7.88 16.12 -15.36
C LEU A 285 8.62 14.83 -14.99
N VAL A 286 8.49 14.36 -13.75
CA VAL A 286 9.04 13.07 -13.31
C VAL A 286 8.50 11.93 -14.17
N SER A 287 7.18 11.86 -14.34
CA SER A 287 6.54 10.85 -15.20
C SER A 287 7.00 10.94 -16.66
N ALA A 288 6.97 12.12 -17.29
CA ALA A 288 7.35 12.28 -18.70
C ALA A 288 8.82 11.94 -18.99
N ALA A 289 9.71 12.05 -17.99
CA ALA A 289 11.12 11.71 -18.14
C ALA A 289 11.44 10.25 -17.78
N LEU A 290 10.79 9.68 -16.75
CA LEU A 290 11.08 8.32 -16.25
C LEU A 290 10.19 7.25 -16.91
N SER A 291 8.91 7.51 -17.10
CA SER A 291 7.94 6.56 -17.67
C SER A 291 8.13 6.42 -19.18
N THR A 292 8.53 5.24 -19.63
CA THR A 292 8.50 4.85 -21.06
C THR A 292 7.41 3.81 -21.26
N ALA A 293 6.56 3.99 -22.27
CA ALA A 293 5.63 2.93 -22.68
C ALA A 293 6.43 1.69 -23.12
N ASN A 294 6.16 0.55 -22.48
CA ASN A 294 6.83 -0.72 -22.73
C ASN A 294 5.81 -1.85 -22.59
N ASP A 295 5.17 -2.24 -23.69
CA ASP A 295 4.08 -3.24 -23.73
C ASP A 295 4.56 -4.70 -23.50
N GLN A 296 5.71 -4.90 -22.83
CA GLN A 296 6.25 -6.22 -22.49
C GLN A 296 5.55 -6.80 -21.24
N SER A 297 4.95 -7.98 -21.38
CA SER A 297 4.23 -8.68 -20.31
C SER A 297 5.15 -9.49 -19.38
N ASP A 298 4.75 -9.72 -18.11
CA ASP A 298 5.59 -10.43 -17.13
C ASP A 298 5.95 -11.86 -17.58
N ALA A 299 7.21 -12.22 -17.36
CA ALA A 299 7.82 -13.56 -17.40
C ALA A 299 6.88 -14.73 -17.01
N SER A 300 6.88 -15.18 -15.75
CA SER A 300 6.23 -16.43 -15.32
C SER A 300 4.77 -16.27 -14.91
N ARG A 301 4.23 -15.04 -14.85
CA ARG A 301 3.02 -14.72 -14.08
C ARG A 301 1.83 -14.23 -14.90
N THR A 302 0.61 -14.46 -14.44
CA THR A 302 -0.62 -14.02 -15.11
C THR A 302 -1.04 -12.62 -14.67
N LEU A 303 -2.00 -12.04 -15.38
CA LEU A 303 -2.60 -10.76 -15.02
C LEU A 303 -3.41 -10.82 -13.71
N ALA A 304 -3.78 -12.02 -13.24
CA ALA A 304 -4.39 -12.22 -11.92
C ALA A 304 -3.49 -11.76 -10.76
N VAL A 305 -2.17 -11.63 -10.95
CA VAL A 305 -1.30 -11.01 -9.94
C VAL A 305 -1.60 -9.51 -9.79
N MET A 306 -1.81 -8.79 -10.90
CA MET A 306 -2.20 -7.38 -10.86
C MET A 306 -3.57 -7.24 -10.19
N GLU A 307 -4.54 -8.03 -10.65
CA GLU A 307 -5.92 -7.97 -10.19
C GLU A 307 -6.04 -8.26 -8.68
N TRP A 308 -5.42 -9.35 -8.21
CA TRP A 308 -5.41 -9.66 -6.78
C TRP A 308 -4.64 -8.61 -5.96
N SER A 309 -3.56 -8.04 -6.50
CA SER A 309 -2.85 -6.94 -5.82
C SER A 309 -3.76 -5.73 -5.65
N GLN A 310 -4.63 -5.43 -6.61
CA GLN A 310 -5.57 -4.33 -6.55
C GLN A 310 -6.76 -4.62 -5.64
N PHE A 311 -7.36 -5.81 -5.72
CA PHE A 311 -8.41 -6.27 -4.81
C PHE A 311 -7.95 -6.19 -3.34
N ILE A 312 -6.78 -6.75 -3.02
CA ILE A 312 -6.21 -6.72 -1.67
C ILE A 312 -5.81 -5.30 -1.24
N ALA A 313 -5.25 -4.48 -2.14
CA ALA A 313 -4.95 -3.08 -1.83
C ALA A 313 -6.21 -2.24 -1.64
N HIS A 314 -7.35 -2.62 -2.21
CA HIS A 314 -8.63 -1.98 -2.00
C HIS A 314 -9.23 -2.38 -0.64
N ASP A 315 -9.15 -3.66 -0.27
CA ASP A 315 -9.64 -4.22 1.00
C ASP A 315 -8.99 -3.56 2.22
N MET A 316 -7.68 -3.27 2.12
CA MET A 316 -6.88 -2.71 3.21
C MET A 316 -6.72 -1.18 3.15
N ALA A 317 -6.90 -0.53 1.99
CA ALA A 317 -6.59 0.89 1.83
C ALA A 317 -7.48 1.67 0.86
N HIS A 318 -8.26 2.62 1.39
CA HIS A 318 -8.99 3.64 0.64
C HIS A 318 -8.66 5.03 1.22
N THR A 319 -7.91 5.85 0.49
CA THR A 319 -7.59 7.24 0.90
C THR A 319 -8.47 8.24 0.14
N PRO A 320 -9.56 8.76 0.73
CA PRO A 320 -10.47 9.66 0.01
C PRO A 320 -9.91 11.08 -0.17
N VAL A 321 -10.48 11.85 -1.11
CA VAL A 321 -10.16 13.28 -1.33
C VAL A 321 -11.09 14.23 -0.57
N ARG A 322 -10.73 15.51 -0.47
CA ARG A 322 -11.57 16.53 0.18
C ARG A 322 -12.74 17.01 -0.70
N LYS A 323 -13.85 17.37 -0.05
CA LYS A 323 -14.95 18.19 -0.61
C LYS A 323 -14.94 19.56 0.10
N MET A 324 -15.63 20.55 -0.45
CA MET A 324 -15.86 21.85 0.19
C MET A 324 -16.65 21.67 1.49
N VAL A 325 -16.26 22.33 2.57
CA VAL A 325 -16.86 22.16 3.90
C VAL A 325 -18.31 22.64 3.94
N SER A 326 -18.56 23.84 3.40
CA SER A 326 -19.84 24.55 3.56
C SER A 326 -20.87 24.15 2.52
N THR A 327 -20.43 23.79 1.30
CA THR A 327 -21.32 23.44 0.18
C THR A 327 -21.42 21.93 -0.06
N ARG A 328 -20.56 21.13 0.59
CA ARG A 328 -20.35 19.68 0.35
C ARG A 328 -20.02 19.28 -1.09
N LYS A 329 -19.81 20.25 -2.01
CA LYS A 329 -19.47 20.01 -3.42
C LYS A 329 -18.00 19.55 -3.57
N PRO A 330 -17.65 18.78 -4.62
CA PRO A 330 -16.26 18.43 -4.90
C PRO A 330 -15.42 19.67 -5.25
N ILE A 331 -14.11 19.60 -5.02
CA ILE A 331 -13.15 20.68 -5.27
C ILE A 331 -12.48 20.47 -6.64
N PHE A 332 -12.28 21.56 -7.39
CA PHE A 332 -11.56 21.55 -8.67
C PHE A 332 -10.46 22.60 -8.68
N CYS A 333 -9.37 22.27 -9.37
CA CYS A 333 -8.09 22.97 -9.25
C CYS A 333 -7.53 23.47 -10.60
N CYS A 334 -8.19 23.10 -11.70
CA CYS A 334 -7.88 23.46 -13.07
C CYS A 334 -9.17 23.86 -13.80
N GLN A 335 -9.05 24.56 -14.91
CA GLN A 335 -10.15 24.80 -15.84
C GLN A 335 -10.37 23.57 -16.76
N PRO A 336 -11.57 23.38 -17.35
CA PRO A 336 -11.85 22.26 -18.26
C PRO A 336 -10.95 22.20 -19.51
N ASP A 337 -10.53 23.37 -20.02
CA ASP A 337 -9.55 23.52 -21.10
C ASP A 337 -8.12 23.11 -20.70
N GLY A 338 -7.87 22.82 -19.42
CA GLY A 338 -6.58 22.45 -18.88
C GLY A 338 -5.69 23.62 -18.46
N ASP A 339 -6.18 24.87 -18.41
CA ASP A 339 -5.44 25.99 -17.81
C ASP A 339 -5.70 26.11 -16.29
N THR A 340 -5.02 27.06 -15.65
CA THR A 340 -5.02 27.32 -14.21
C THR A 340 -6.15 28.25 -13.78
N LEU A 341 -6.83 27.91 -12.68
CA LEU A 341 -7.89 28.75 -12.14
C LEU A 341 -7.36 30.13 -11.69
N SER A 342 -8.15 31.17 -11.97
CA SER A 342 -7.95 32.51 -11.39
C SER A 342 -7.80 32.43 -9.85
N PRO A 343 -6.86 33.14 -9.20
CA PRO A 343 -6.56 32.98 -7.77
C PRO A 343 -7.77 33.08 -6.83
N ARG A 344 -8.77 33.91 -7.17
CA ARG A 344 -10.04 34.04 -6.43
C ARG A 344 -10.95 32.80 -6.44
N HIS A 345 -10.66 31.82 -7.30
CA HIS A 345 -11.40 30.56 -7.43
C HIS A 345 -10.56 29.33 -6.99
N VAL A 346 -9.31 29.52 -6.57
CA VAL A 346 -8.46 28.43 -6.10
C VAL A 346 -8.82 28.09 -4.65
N HIS A 347 -9.36 26.89 -4.42
CA HIS A 347 -9.63 26.40 -3.06
C HIS A 347 -8.31 26.10 -2.31
N PRO A 348 -8.17 26.37 -1.00
CA PRO A 348 -6.91 26.15 -0.27
C PRO A 348 -6.41 24.70 -0.22
N ASP A 349 -7.27 23.72 -0.50
CA ASP A 349 -6.91 22.30 -0.60
C ASP A 349 -6.64 21.80 -2.03
N CYS A 350 -6.54 22.72 -2.99
CA CYS A 350 -6.00 22.43 -4.31
C CYS A 350 -4.47 22.32 -4.29
N PHE A 351 -3.94 21.33 -5.01
CA PHE A 351 -2.51 21.21 -5.26
C PHE A 351 -2.27 20.68 -6.69
N PRO A 352 -2.71 21.40 -7.74
CA PRO A 352 -2.71 20.92 -9.11
C PRO A 352 -1.30 20.61 -9.61
N ILE A 353 -1.19 19.58 -10.44
CA ILE A 353 0.07 19.16 -11.03
C ILE A 353 0.34 20.04 -12.25
N SER A 354 1.40 20.84 -12.20
CA SER A 354 1.78 21.74 -13.30
C SER A 354 2.40 20.99 -14.47
N VAL A 355 2.01 21.38 -15.68
CA VAL A 355 2.45 20.78 -16.94
C VAL A 355 3.25 21.81 -17.74
N SER A 356 4.35 21.38 -18.34
CA SER A 356 5.21 22.26 -19.15
C SER A 356 4.69 22.42 -20.58
N ASP A 357 4.93 23.58 -21.21
CA ASP A 357 4.77 23.75 -22.66
C ASP A 357 5.56 22.74 -23.49
N ARG A 358 6.64 22.19 -22.91
CA ARG A 358 7.49 21.16 -23.54
C ARG A 358 7.11 19.73 -23.14
N ASP A 359 5.96 19.53 -22.50
CA ASP A 359 5.46 18.18 -22.23
C ASP A 359 5.14 17.46 -23.56
N PRO A 360 5.67 16.24 -23.79
CA PRO A 360 5.60 15.59 -25.09
C PRO A 360 4.17 15.23 -25.52
N VAL A 361 3.22 15.15 -24.57
CA VAL A 361 1.80 14.86 -24.84
C VAL A 361 0.95 16.11 -24.65
N TYR A 362 0.94 16.66 -23.43
CA TYR A 362 0.03 17.74 -23.05
C TYR A 362 0.49 19.13 -23.51
N GLY A 363 1.79 19.31 -23.78
CA GLY A 363 2.36 20.57 -24.25
C GLY A 363 1.71 21.04 -25.55
N GLN A 364 1.57 20.09 -26.49
CA GLN A 364 0.95 20.25 -27.81
C GLN A 364 -0.56 20.56 -27.76
N HIS A 365 -1.24 20.14 -26.69
CA HIS A 365 -2.67 20.34 -26.49
C HIS A 365 -2.99 21.51 -25.55
N TYR A 366 -2.01 22.40 -25.30
CA TYR A 366 -2.13 23.59 -24.44
C TYR A 366 -2.54 23.37 -22.97
N VAL A 367 -2.69 22.11 -22.51
CA VAL A 367 -2.94 21.77 -21.11
C VAL A 367 -1.74 22.14 -20.24
N ARG A 368 -1.95 22.98 -19.21
CA ARG A 368 -0.93 23.46 -18.24
C ARG A 368 -1.20 23.04 -16.80
N CYS A 369 -2.41 22.56 -16.52
CA CYS A 369 -2.90 22.19 -15.21
C CYS A 369 -3.55 20.79 -15.28
N MET A 370 -3.02 19.84 -14.51
CA MET A 370 -3.67 18.55 -14.25
C MET A 370 -4.30 18.58 -12.85
N ASN A 371 -5.58 18.24 -12.76
CA ASN A 371 -6.33 18.32 -11.50
C ASN A 371 -5.74 17.41 -10.42
N TYR A 372 -5.61 17.95 -9.21
CA TYR A 372 -5.27 17.18 -8.01
C TYR A 372 -5.76 17.92 -6.76
N VAL A 373 -6.56 17.22 -5.96
CA VAL A 373 -7.14 17.69 -4.69
C VAL A 373 -6.46 16.92 -3.56
N ARG A 374 -6.16 17.59 -2.45
CA ARG A 374 -5.52 16.94 -1.30
C ARG A 374 -6.42 15.90 -0.63
N SER A 375 -5.81 14.85 -0.09
CA SER A 375 -6.49 13.80 0.67
C SER A 375 -7.22 14.33 1.91
N LEU A 376 -8.30 13.63 2.25
CA LEU A 376 -9.13 13.87 3.43
C LEU A 376 -8.32 13.64 4.72
N PRO A 377 -8.37 14.57 5.70
CA PRO A 377 -7.69 14.40 6.97
C PRO A 377 -8.52 13.57 7.95
N VAL A 378 -7.87 13.07 9.00
CA VAL A 378 -8.51 12.46 10.16
C VAL A 378 -7.78 12.88 11.44
N LEU A 379 -8.47 12.80 12.59
CA LEU A 379 -7.85 13.00 13.90
C LEU A 379 -6.78 11.91 14.13
N ARG A 380 -5.75 12.27 14.90
CA ARG A 380 -4.70 11.33 15.28
C ARG A 380 -5.24 10.28 16.25
N SER A 381 -4.83 9.02 16.10
CA SER A 381 -5.23 7.92 17.01
C SER A 381 -4.78 8.11 18.45
N GLU A 382 -3.84 9.02 18.73
CA GLU A 382 -3.42 9.37 20.10
C GLU A 382 -4.25 10.53 20.71
N CYS A 383 -5.27 11.04 19.99
CA CYS A 383 -6.02 12.25 20.33
C CYS A 383 -5.14 13.47 20.65
N THR A 384 -4.13 13.72 19.81
CA THR A 384 -3.20 14.86 19.92
C THR A 384 -3.32 15.85 18.76
N PHE A 385 -2.84 17.06 18.98
CA PHE A 385 -2.47 18.00 17.90
C PHE A 385 -1.30 17.45 17.07
N GLY A 386 -0.93 18.10 15.97
CA GLY A 386 0.30 17.78 15.23
C GLY A 386 0.17 17.87 13.72
N PRO A 387 1.03 17.15 12.98
CA PRO A 387 0.92 17.02 11.53
C PRO A 387 -0.39 16.37 11.08
N VAL A 388 -0.83 16.73 9.88
CA VAL A 388 -2.05 16.18 9.28
C VAL A 388 -1.88 14.70 8.95
N GLU A 389 -2.74 13.86 9.51
CA GLU A 389 -2.85 12.46 9.12
C GLU A 389 -3.93 12.25 8.06
N GLN A 390 -3.79 11.19 7.26
CA GLN A 390 -4.71 10.86 6.17
C GLN A 390 -5.63 9.73 6.60
N MET A 391 -6.91 9.84 6.25
CA MET A 391 -7.92 8.84 6.59
C MET A 391 -7.76 7.57 5.75
N ASN A 392 -7.92 6.40 6.39
CA ASN A 392 -8.31 5.17 5.71
C ASN A 392 -9.84 5.03 5.82
N GLN A 393 -10.57 5.09 4.70
CA GLN A 393 -12.04 5.01 4.70
C GLN A 393 -12.56 3.57 4.86
N VAL A 394 -11.73 2.57 4.57
CA VAL A 394 -11.99 1.14 4.84
C VAL A 394 -11.29 0.69 6.12
N SER A 395 -11.64 -0.50 6.60
CA SER A 395 -10.92 -1.20 7.66
C SER A 395 -9.45 -1.47 7.26
N HIS A 396 -8.57 -1.63 8.25
CA HIS A 396 -7.13 -1.89 8.01
C HIS A 396 -6.79 -3.39 7.99
N PHE A 397 -7.78 -4.25 8.24
CA PHE A 397 -7.66 -5.70 8.21
C PHE A 397 -7.80 -6.23 6.79
N LEU A 398 -7.47 -7.51 6.60
CA LEU A 398 -7.85 -8.25 5.40
C LEU A 398 -9.14 -9.01 5.72
N ASP A 399 -10.28 -8.36 5.55
CA ASP A 399 -11.59 -8.77 6.09
C ASP A 399 -12.74 -8.75 5.06
N GLY A 400 -12.41 -8.65 3.77
CA GLY A 400 -13.39 -8.69 2.69
C GLY A 400 -14.26 -7.44 2.63
N SER A 401 -13.81 -6.30 3.17
CA SER A 401 -14.51 -5.00 3.07
C SER A 401 -14.86 -4.62 1.62
N THR A 402 -14.07 -5.05 0.63
CA THR A 402 -14.38 -4.95 -0.82
C THR A 402 -15.67 -5.64 -1.24
N VAL A 403 -16.07 -6.69 -0.51
CA VAL A 403 -17.29 -7.49 -0.73
C VAL A 403 -18.40 -7.01 0.21
N TYR A 404 -18.11 -6.82 1.50
CA TYR A 404 -19.10 -6.61 2.55
C TYR A 404 -19.35 -5.15 2.96
N GLY A 405 -18.48 -4.24 2.54
CA GLY A 405 -18.46 -2.84 2.94
C GLY A 405 -17.80 -2.63 4.31
N SER A 406 -17.31 -1.41 4.55
CA SER A 406 -16.74 -1.00 5.86
C SER A 406 -17.72 -0.22 6.75
N THR A 407 -19.02 -0.17 6.40
CA THR A 407 -20.06 0.43 7.25
C THR A 407 -21.29 -0.46 7.34
N MET A 408 -21.95 -0.45 8.51
CA MET A 408 -23.22 -1.16 8.71
C MET A 408 -24.31 -0.72 7.73
N LYS A 409 -24.26 0.52 7.22
CA LYS A 409 -25.17 0.99 6.16
C LYS A 409 -24.92 0.21 4.86
N LYS A 410 -23.69 0.25 4.34
CA LYS A 410 -23.31 -0.39 3.07
C LYS A 410 -23.52 -1.91 3.11
N SER A 411 -23.13 -2.56 4.21
CA SER A 411 -23.35 -4.00 4.43
C SER A 411 -24.84 -4.39 4.38
N ARG A 412 -25.73 -3.56 4.94
CA ARG A 412 -27.19 -3.79 4.88
C ARG A 412 -27.76 -3.57 3.47
N GLU A 413 -27.27 -2.56 2.74
CA GLU A 413 -27.73 -2.26 1.37
C GLU A 413 -27.43 -3.38 0.36
N LEU A 414 -26.33 -4.12 0.61
CA LEU A 414 -25.87 -5.25 -0.20
C LEU A 414 -26.52 -6.60 0.16
N ARG A 415 -27.25 -6.72 1.28
CA ARG A 415 -27.89 -7.98 1.73
C ARG A 415 -29.33 -8.14 1.22
N THR A 416 -29.74 -9.39 0.99
CA THR A 416 -31.16 -9.73 0.72
C THR A 416 -31.99 -9.82 2.00
N PHE A 417 -31.35 -10.13 3.14
CA PHE A 417 -31.99 -10.60 4.37
C PHE A 417 -32.83 -11.88 4.19
N GLU A 418 -32.48 -12.69 3.18
CA GLU A 418 -33.06 -14.00 2.92
C GLU A 418 -31.95 -15.01 2.59
N GLY A 419 -31.81 -16.05 3.43
CA GLY A 419 -30.87 -17.16 3.24
C GLY A 419 -29.38 -16.82 3.49
N GLY A 420 -29.09 -15.69 4.14
CA GLY A 420 -27.74 -15.18 4.38
C GLY A 420 -27.09 -14.51 3.17
N ARG A 421 -27.86 -14.25 2.10
CA ARG A 421 -27.33 -13.92 0.77
C ARG A 421 -27.06 -12.42 0.57
N LEU A 422 -26.08 -12.16 -0.29
CA LEU A 422 -25.88 -10.86 -0.92
C LEU A 422 -26.81 -10.73 -2.14
N ARG A 423 -27.25 -9.50 -2.41
CA ARG A 423 -28.03 -9.14 -3.60
C ARG A 423 -27.19 -9.33 -4.85
N ILE A 424 -27.87 -9.63 -5.96
CA ILE A 424 -27.31 -9.79 -7.29
C ILE A 424 -28.26 -9.15 -8.31
N ASP A 425 -27.72 -8.77 -9.47
CA ASP A 425 -28.52 -8.55 -10.68
C ASP A 425 -28.40 -9.79 -11.57
N VAL A 426 -29.49 -10.25 -12.19
CA VAL A 426 -29.49 -11.46 -13.02
C VAL A 426 -29.81 -11.08 -14.45
N GLN A 427 -28.84 -11.26 -15.34
CA GLN A 427 -28.96 -10.94 -16.76
C GLN A 427 -28.45 -12.12 -17.58
N ASN A 428 -29.20 -12.52 -18.62
CA ASN A 428 -28.90 -13.68 -19.48
C ASN A 428 -28.63 -14.99 -18.70
N ASN A 429 -29.35 -15.22 -17.60
CA ASN A 429 -29.16 -16.30 -16.61
C ASN A 429 -27.87 -16.22 -15.76
N HIS A 430 -26.97 -15.27 -16.01
CA HIS A 430 -25.75 -15.07 -15.23
C HIS A 430 -25.98 -14.09 -14.07
N ALA A 431 -25.30 -14.35 -12.94
CA ALA A 431 -25.38 -13.51 -11.74
C ALA A 431 -24.27 -12.46 -11.72
N TYR A 432 -24.64 -11.19 -11.65
CA TYR A 432 -23.75 -10.03 -11.55
C TYR A 432 -23.96 -9.29 -10.23
N LEU A 433 -23.08 -8.33 -9.94
CA LEU A 433 -23.23 -7.41 -8.82
C LEU A 433 -24.55 -6.60 -8.95
N PRO A 434 -25.19 -6.22 -7.83
CA PRO A 434 -26.38 -5.38 -7.86
C PRO A 434 -26.06 -3.99 -8.42
N ARG A 435 -27.06 -3.29 -8.97
CA ARG A 435 -26.89 -1.95 -9.55
C ARG A 435 -26.66 -0.87 -8.47
N GLY A 436 -25.91 0.17 -8.83
CA GLY A 436 -25.72 1.39 -8.04
C GLY A 436 -27.01 2.20 -7.85
N ASP A 437 -27.00 3.09 -6.87
CA ASP A 437 -28.06 4.08 -6.62
C ASP A 437 -27.88 5.34 -7.49
N ALA A 438 -28.64 6.41 -7.21
CA ALA A 438 -28.54 7.67 -7.96
C ALA A 438 -27.20 8.41 -7.79
N GLU A 439 -26.43 8.15 -6.73
CA GLU A 439 -25.11 8.75 -6.53
C GLU A 439 -24.03 7.92 -7.24
N LEU A 440 -24.02 6.59 -7.06
CA LEU A 440 -23.14 5.69 -7.80
C LEU A 440 -23.38 5.78 -9.31
N THR A 441 -24.62 5.83 -9.78
CA THR A 441 -24.91 5.95 -11.23
C THR A 441 -24.47 7.29 -11.84
N SER A 442 -24.04 8.28 -11.06
CA SER A 442 -23.35 9.47 -11.60
C SER A 442 -21.88 9.21 -11.97
N GLN A 443 -21.26 8.14 -11.47
CA GLN A 443 -19.88 7.72 -11.78
C GLN A 443 -19.73 7.11 -13.20
N CYS A 444 -20.75 6.37 -13.66
CA CYS A 444 -20.71 5.58 -14.90
C CYS A 444 -22.07 5.41 -15.61
N GLY A 445 -23.07 6.23 -15.27
CA GLY A 445 -24.45 6.08 -15.77
C GLY A 445 -25.18 4.93 -15.10
N GLU A 446 -26.28 4.46 -15.72
CA GLU A 446 -27.07 3.30 -15.25
C GLU A 446 -26.30 1.96 -15.23
N ASN A 447 -25.02 1.99 -15.59
CA ASN A 447 -24.10 0.85 -15.77
C ASN A 447 -23.25 0.53 -14.52
N CYS A 448 -23.39 1.27 -13.42
CA CYS A 448 -22.56 1.07 -12.24
C CYS A 448 -23.00 -0.12 -11.39
N TYR A 449 -22.04 -0.92 -10.94
CA TYR A 449 -22.23 -1.94 -9.92
C TYR A 449 -22.07 -1.36 -8.51
N ASN A 450 -22.72 -2.02 -7.56
CA ASN A 450 -22.67 -1.76 -6.14
C ASN A 450 -22.02 -2.98 -5.46
N ALA A 451 -20.92 -2.77 -4.76
CA ALA A 451 -20.19 -3.77 -3.99
C ALA A 451 -19.74 -3.14 -2.67
N GLY A 452 -19.01 -3.87 -1.82
CA GLY A 452 -18.50 -3.33 -0.56
C GLY A 452 -17.64 -2.06 -0.72
N ASP A 453 -16.89 -1.96 -1.82
CA ASP A 453 -16.13 -0.76 -2.18
C ASP A 453 -16.48 -0.24 -3.59
N ASP A 454 -16.72 1.07 -3.69
CA ASP A 454 -17.22 1.75 -4.90
C ASP A 454 -16.19 1.86 -6.03
N ARG A 455 -14.91 1.54 -5.79
CA ARG A 455 -13.88 1.46 -6.82
C ARG A 455 -14.02 0.20 -7.69
N VAL A 456 -14.95 -0.71 -7.37
CA VAL A 456 -15.32 -1.85 -8.24
C VAL A 456 -15.59 -1.44 -9.69
N ASN A 457 -16.11 -0.23 -9.90
CA ASN A 457 -16.44 0.31 -11.22
C ASN A 457 -15.23 0.83 -12.02
N VAL A 458 -14.02 0.91 -11.43
CA VAL A 458 -12.86 1.56 -12.07
C VAL A 458 -12.49 0.89 -13.40
N HIS A 459 -12.41 -0.44 -13.47
CA HIS A 459 -12.18 -1.16 -14.73
C HIS A 459 -12.86 -2.55 -14.74
N PRO A 460 -13.10 -3.15 -15.93
CA PRO A 460 -13.90 -4.37 -16.06
C PRO A 460 -13.37 -5.58 -15.28
N GLN A 461 -12.05 -5.75 -15.22
CA GLN A 461 -11.43 -6.89 -14.52
C GLN A 461 -11.68 -6.86 -12.99
N LEU A 462 -11.76 -5.67 -12.39
CA LEU A 462 -12.10 -5.51 -10.97
C LEU A 462 -13.59 -5.80 -10.72
N ALA A 463 -14.46 -5.41 -11.65
CA ALA A 463 -15.87 -5.82 -11.61
C ALA A 463 -16.02 -7.35 -11.71
N VAL A 464 -15.22 -8.05 -12.52
CA VAL A 464 -15.19 -9.53 -12.57
C VAL A 464 -14.80 -10.12 -11.21
N ILE A 465 -13.68 -9.69 -10.60
CA ILE A 465 -13.23 -10.33 -9.35
C ILE A 465 -14.15 -10.04 -8.15
N HIS A 466 -14.74 -8.85 -8.06
CA HIS A 466 -15.79 -8.57 -7.07
C HIS A 466 -17.07 -9.40 -7.31
N THR A 467 -17.43 -9.64 -8.59
CA THR A 467 -18.57 -10.52 -8.96
C THR A 467 -18.30 -11.96 -8.53
N VAL A 468 -17.09 -12.48 -8.79
CA VAL A 468 -16.66 -13.83 -8.38
C VAL A 468 -16.78 -14.01 -6.86
N TRP A 469 -16.36 -13.04 -6.05
CA TRP A 469 -16.48 -13.13 -4.58
C TRP A 469 -17.91 -12.94 -4.05
N HIS A 470 -18.78 -12.18 -4.74
CA HIS A 470 -20.21 -12.16 -4.44
C HIS A 470 -20.89 -13.51 -4.75
N ARG A 471 -20.53 -14.13 -5.87
CA ARG A 471 -20.99 -15.48 -6.24
C ARG A 471 -20.53 -16.51 -5.19
N GLU A 472 -19.27 -16.47 -4.76
CA GLU A 472 -18.74 -17.38 -3.74
C GLU A 472 -19.48 -17.26 -2.41
N HIS A 473 -19.67 -16.04 -1.88
CA HIS A 473 -20.44 -15.84 -0.65
C HIS A 473 -21.85 -16.45 -0.75
N ASN A 474 -22.53 -16.25 -1.88
CA ASN A 474 -23.84 -16.85 -2.13
C ASN A 474 -23.76 -18.39 -2.31
N ARG A 475 -22.69 -18.94 -2.87
CA ARG A 475 -22.43 -20.39 -2.99
C ARG A 475 -22.27 -21.03 -1.61
N VAL A 476 -21.50 -20.40 -0.71
CA VAL A 476 -21.32 -20.82 0.68
C VAL A 476 -22.63 -20.72 1.45
N ALA A 477 -23.29 -19.55 1.45
CA ALA A 477 -24.54 -19.33 2.18
C ALA A 477 -25.66 -20.32 1.79
N ASN A 478 -25.87 -20.53 0.48
CA ASN A 478 -26.85 -21.52 -0.01
C ASN A 478 -26.48 -22.96 0.39
N THR A 479 -25.20 -23.28 0.57
CA THR A 479 -24.74 -24.61 1.00
C THR A 479 -24.92 -24.80 2.51
N LEU A 480 -24.54 -23.81 3.31
CA LEU A 480 -24.77 -23.79 4.77
C LEU A 480 -26.26 -23.91 5.11
N ALA A 481 -27.15 -23.23 4.37
CA ALA A 481 -28.60 -23.30 4.57
C ALA A 481 -29.17 -24.72 4.34
N ARG A 482 -28.56 -25.52 3.47
CA ARG A 482 -28.94 -26.92 3.24
C ARG A 482 -28.41 -27.86 4.33
N LEU A 483 -27.21 -27.58 4.85
CA LEU A 483 -26.55 -28.38 5.88
C LEU A 483 -27.13 -28.12 7.28
N ASN A 484 -27.54 -26.87 7.56
CA ASN A 484 -28.06 -26.41 8.85
C ASN A 484 -29.40 -25.67 8.67
N PRO A 485 -30.52 -26.38 8.44
CA PRO A 485 -31.83 -25.74 8.14
C PRO A 485 -32.43 -24.90 9.28
N ASP A 486 -31.89 -24.98 10.49
CA ASP A 486 -32.32 -24.17 11.65
C ASP A 486 -31.62 -22.80 11.73
N TRP A 487 -30.56 -22.57 10.93
CA TRP A 487 -29.79 -21.34 11.01
C TRP A 487 -30.56 -20.14 10.43
N SER A 488 -30.56 -19.03 11.16
CA SER A 488 -31.17 -17.78 10.72
C SER A 488 -30.35 -17.07 9.62
N ASP A 489 -30.97 -16.11 8.92
CA ASP A 489 -30.30 -15.28 7.91
C ASP A 489 -28.99 -14.66 8.42
N GLU A 490 -28.96 -14.17 9.66
CA GLU A 490 -27.76 -13.55 10.24
C GLU A 490 -26.65 -14.58 10.48
N ILE A 491 -26.98 -15.80 10.95
CA ILE A 491 -25.99 -16.87 11.15
C ILE A 491 -25.43 -17.32 9.79
N LEU A 492 -26.30 -17.50 8.80
CA LEU A 492 -25.91 -17.87 7.44
C LEU A 492 -25.02 -16.80 6.79
N TYR A 493 -25.38 -15.52 6.92
CA TYR A 493 -24.60 -14.40 6.43
C TYR A 493 -23.23 -14.32 7.10
N GLN A 494 -23.17 -14.38 8.43
CA GLN A 494 -21.92 -14.21 9.17
C GLN A 494 -20.98 -15.43 9.02
N GLU A 495 -21.48 -16.67 8.99
CA GLU A 495 -20.63 -17.83 8.71
C GLU A 495 -20.14 -17.84 7.25
N ALA A 496 -20.99 -17.53 6.26
CA ALA A 496 -20.56 -17.42 4.87
C ALA A 496 -19.50 -16.31 4.68
N ARG A 497 -19.74 -15.13 5.28
CA ARG A 497 -18.76 -14.03 5.35
C ARG A 497 -17.45 -14.50 5.99
N ARG A 498 -17.53 -15.18 7.14
CA ARG A 498 -16.35 -15.64 7.88
C ARG A 498 -15.52 -16.66 7.09
N ILE A 499 -16.17 -17.57 6.36
CA ILE A 499 -15.50 -18.54 5.49
C ILE A 499 -14.82 -17.82 4.32
N VAL A 500 -15.53 -16.95 3.59
CA VAL A 500 -14.96 -16.22 2.45
C VAL A 500 -13.77 -15.32 2.87
N ILE A 501 -13.86 -14.67 4.03
CA ILE A 501 -12.71 -13.94 4.60
C ILE A 501 -11.53 -14.88 4.85
N ALA A 502 -11.77 -16.07 5.41
CA ALA A 502 -10.73 -17.07 5.63
C ALA A 502 -10.09 -17.56 4.33
N GLU A 503 -10.86 -17.65 3.23
CA GLU A 503 -10.36 -18.02 1.91
C GLU A 503 -9.51 -16.90 1.28
N ILE A 504 -9.97 -15.64 1.34
CA ILE A 504 -9.20 -14.47 0.89
C ILE A 504 -7.89 -14.35 1.68
N GLN A 505 -7.94 -14.53 3.01
CA GLN A 505 -6.75 -14.58 3.86
C GLN A 505 -5.84 -15.76 3.49
N HIS A 506 -6.38 -16.96 3.26
CA HIS A 506 -5.57 -18.11 2.89
C HIS A 506 -4.84 -17.89 1.56
N ILE A 507 -5.57 -17.57 0.49
CA ILE A 507 -5.01 -17.34 -0.85
C ILE A 507 -3.93 -16.25 -0.82
N THR A 508 -4.15 -15.16 -0.09
CA THR A 508 -3.21 -14.04 0.00
C THR A 508 -1.87 -14.45 0.60
N TYR A 509 -1.87 -15.21 1.71
CA TYR A 509 -0.63 -15.62 2.40
C TYR A 509 -0.02 -16.93 1.84
N LYS A 510 -0.85 -17.81 1.27
CA LYS A 510 -0.44 -19.11 0.69
C LYS A 510 0.08 -18.99 -0.73
N GLU A 511 -0.59 -18.21 -1.57
CA GLU A 511 -0.35 -18.17 -3.01
C GLU A 511 0.26 -16.84 -3.49
N TRP A 512 -0.32 -15.70 -3.10
CA TRP A 512 0.05 -14.39 -3.67
C TRP A 512 1.33 -13.79 -3.06
N LEU A 513 1.43 -13.68 -1.72
CA LEU A 513 2.63 -13.14 -1.06
C LEU A 513 3.93 -13.87 -1.47
N PRO A 514 3.97 -15.21 -1.64
CA PRO A 514 5.16 -15.91 -2.14
C PRO A 514 5.52 -15.64 -3.60
N ILE A 515 4.59 -15.14 -4.44
CA ILE A 515 4.86 -14.70 -5.82
C ILE A 515 5.43 -13.28 -5.84
N LEU A 516 4.95 -12.42 -4.94
CA LEU A 516 5.36 -11.02 -4.80
C LEU A 516 6.73 -10.87 -4.11
N LEU A 517 6.88 -11.49 -2.93
CA LEU A 517 8.07 -11.36 -2.07
C LEU A 517 9.19 -12.37 -2.40
N GLY A 518 8.86 -13.46 -3.11
CA GLY A 518 9.73 -14.60 -3.39
C GLY A 518 9.58 -15.72 -2.35
N ARG A 519 9.34 -16.94 -2.82
CA ARG A 519 8.99 -18.11 -1.97
C ARG A 519 10.06 -18.43 -0.92
N ARG A 520 11.33 -18.14 -1.23
CA ARG A 520 12.45 -18.32 -0.29
C ARG A 520 12.38 -17.32 0.87
N TYR A 521 12.10 -16.05 0.57
CA TYR A 521 12.03 -14.99 1.57
C TYR A 521 10.77 -15.12 2.44
N THR A 522 9.59 -15.36 1.86
CA THR A 522 8.34 -15.59 2.62
C THR A 522 8.45 -16.76 3.61
N ARG A 523 9.26 -17.78 3.29
CA ARG A 523 9.59 -18.87 4.22
C ARG A 523 10.53 -18.41 5.33
N ALA A 524 11.62 -17.73 4.99
CA ALA A 524 12.64 -17.29 5.96
C ALA A 524 12.08 -16.29 7.00
N ILE A 525 11.11 -15.46 6.61
CA ILE A 525 10.47 -14.46 7.48
C ILE A 525 9.19 -14.97 8.19
N GLY A 526 8.88 -16.26 8.10
CA GLY A 526 7.76 -16.89 8.83
C GLY A 526 6.35 -16.57 8.32
N LEU A 527 6.19 -15.89 7.18
CA LEU A 527 4.87 -15.51 6.63
C LEU A 527 4.10 -16.67 5.99
N ILE A 528 4.75 -17.81 5.69
CA ILE A 528 4.04 -18.99 5.18
C ILE A 528 3.08 -19.54 6.25
N VAL A 529 1.81 -19.69 5.87
CA VAL A 529 0.78 -20.36 6.68
C VAL A 529 1.06 -21.87 6.81
N GLY A 530 1.01 -22.37 8.03
CA GLY A 530 1.33 -23.76 8.38
C GLY A 530 0.09 -24.63 8.62
N ASN A 531 0.32 -25.90 8.99
CA ASN A 531 -0.74 -26.88 9.24
C ASN A 531 -1.29 -26.86 10.69
N ASN A 532 -0.63 -26.15 11.59
CA ASN A 532 -1.07 -25.93 12.98
C ASN A 532 -1.67 -24.53 13.13
N TYR A 533 -2.47 -24.30 14.18
CA TYR A 533 -2.94 -22.96 14.52
C TYR A 533 -1.77 -22.01 14.82
N SER A 534 -1.91 -20.75 14.38
CA SER A 534 -1.06 -19.64 14.80
C SER A 534 -1.31 -19.30 16.26
N ARG A 535 -0.24 -18.96 16.99
CA ARG A 535 -0.30 -18.33 18.33
C ARG A 535 0.38 -16.95 18.31
N ASN A 536 0.44 -16.35 17.13
CA ASN A 536 1.23 -15.14 16.88
C ASN A 536 0.39 -13.86 17.01
N TYR A 537 -0.84 -13.94 17.51
CA TYR A 537 -1.65 -12.76 17.80
C TYR A 537 -1.05 -11.98 18.97
N ASN A 538 -0.96 -10.66 18.83
CA ASN A 538 -0.53 -9.73 19.87
C ASN A 538 -1.48 -8.52 19.91
N SER A 539 -2.04 -8.22 21.09
CA SER A 539 -2.85 -7.04 21.34
C SER A 539 -2.02 -5.77 21.55
N ASP A 540 -0.72 -5.88 21.85
CA ASP A 540 0.16 -4.72 22.05
C ASP A 540 0.55 -4.01 20.74
N ASP A 541 0.32 -4.64 19.58
CA ASP A 541 0.73 -4.16 18.26
C ASP A 541 -0.43 -3.49 17.50
N GLU A 542 -0.23 -2.25 17.04
CA GLU A 542 -1.20 -1.49 16.25
C GLU A 542 -1.44 -2.14 14.85
N PRO A 543 -2.66 -2.65 14.54
CA PRO A 543 -3.02 -3.23 13.24
C PRO A 543 -3.02 -2.28 12.05
N ALA A 544 -3.16 -0.96 12.25
CA ALA A 544 -3.37 0.00 11.17
C ALA A 544 -2.36 -0.12 10.03
N VAL A 545 -2.84 0.09 8.81
CA VAL A 545 -2.03 0.09 7.59
C VAL A 545 -1.13 1.33 7.60
N SER A 546 0.13 1.15 7.22
CA SER A 546 1.07 2.26 7.14
C SER A 546 0.79 3.15 5.92
N ASN A 547 0.95 4.45 6.12
CA ASN A 547 0.81 5.48 5.08
C ASN A 547 1.77 5.18 3.90
N GLU A 548 2.97 4.70 4.21
CA GLU A 548 3.99 4.25 3.27
C GLU A 548 3.55 3.01 2.45
N ALA A 549 2.84 2.04 3.07
CA ALA A 549 2.29 0.90 2.35
C ALA A 549 1.11 1.30 1.45
N ALA A 550 0.13 2.03 1.99
CA ALA A 550 -1.11 2.42 1.29
C ALA A 550 -0.87 3.35 0.08
N THR A 551 0.07 4.30 0.21
CA THR A 551 0.30 5.35 -0.80
C THR A 551 1.45 5.04 -1.77
N ALA A 552 2.42 4.21 -1.38
CA ALA A 552 3.57 3.88 -2.24
C ALA A 552 3.73 2.37 -2.47
N ALA A 553 3.94 1.55 -1.42
CA ALA A 553 4.37 0.17 -1.62
C ALA A 553 3.33 -0.70 -2.34
N LEU A 554 2.05 -0.64 -1.95
CA LEU A 554 0.95 -1.34 -2.62
C LEU A 554 0.69 -0.80 -4.04
N ARG A 555 1.11 0.44 -4.35
CA ARG A 555 0.94 1.05 -5.68
C ARG A 555 1.94 0.54 -6.73
N PHE A 556 2.79 -0.42 -6.37
CA PHE A 556 3.57 -1.20 -7.35
C PHE A 556 2.69 -1.84 -8.44
N LEU A 557 1.43 -2.18 -8.14
CA LEU A 557 0.48 -2.76 -9.10
C LEU A 557 0.31 -1.91 -10.38
N ASN A 558 0.55 -0.60 -10.29
CA ASN A 558 0.47 0.32 -11.43
C ASN A 558 1.48 -0.01 -12.55
N SER A 559 2.58 -0.73 -12.28
CA SER A 559 3.50 -1.22 -13.32
C SER A 559 3.10 -2.58 -13.91
N LEU A 560 2.06 -3.23 -13.38
CA LEU A 560 1.56 -4.53 -13.85
C LEU A 560 0.30 -4.41 -14.71
N MET A 561 -0.35 -3.24 -14.73
CA MET A 561 -1.52 -2.96 -15.58
C MET A 561 -1.14 -3.01 -17.06
N GLN A 562 -1.99 -3.59 -17.90
CA GLN A 562 -1.79 -3.68 -19.34
C GLN A 562 -2.72 -2.70 -20.07
N GLY A 563 -2.17 -1.88 -20.99
CA GLY A 563 -2.96 -0.92 -21.76
C GLY A 563 -3.96 -1.56 -22.74
N LYS A 564 -3.75 -2.84 -23.08
CA LYS A 564 -4.59 -3.66 -23.96
C LYS A 564 -4.89 -4.98 -23.27
N LEU A 565 -6.16 -5.37 -23.23
CA LEU A 565 -6.60 -6.64 -22.66
C LEU A 565 -7.04 -7.54 -23.81
N SER A 566 -6.36 -8.68 -23.98
CA SER A 566 -6.73 -9.69 -24.97
C SER A 566 -7.91 -10.52 -24.46
N LEU A 567 -8.85 -10.86 -25.33
CA LEU A 567 -9.97 -11.76 -25.06
C LEU A 567 -9.77 -13.06 -25.86
N PRO A 568 -9.04 -14.04 -25.30
CA PRO A 568 -8.94 -15.39 -25.84
C PRO A 568 -10.24 -16.19 -25.61
N ASP A 569 -10.63 -16.99 -26.59
CA ASP A 569 -11.78 -17.88 -26.48
C ASP A 569 -11.50 -19.16 -25.65
N ASN A 570 -12.48 -20.08 -25.62
CA ASN A 570 -12.38 -21.38 -24.96
C ASN A 570 -11.29 -22.30 -25.56
N LEU A 571 -10.86 -22.07 -26.80
CA LEU A 571 -9.72 -22.75 -27.44
C LEU A 571 -8.40 -21.96 -27.30
N ARG A 572 -8.44 -20.78 -26.65
CA ARG A 572 -7.36 -19.81 -26.45
C ARG A 572 -6.89 -19.12 -27.74
N GLN A 573 -7.73 -19.04 -28.77
CA GLN A 573 -7.48 -18.23 -29.96
C GLN A 573 -7.85 -16.77 -29.68
N GLN A 574 -7.05 -15.83 -30.21
CA GLN A 574 -7.23 -14.40 -29.95
C GLN A 574 -8.30 -13.81 -30.88
N ASN A 575 -9.54 -13.72 -30.41
CA ASN A 575 -10.65 -13.28 -31.23
C ASN A 575 -10.96 -11.78 -31.06
N LYS A 576 -10.71 -11.19 -29.89
CA LYS A 576 -10.89 -9.75 -29.61
C LYS A 576 -9.79 -9.18 -28.72
N THR A 577 -9.64 -7.84 -28.72
CA THR A 577 -8.78 -7.07 -27.81
C THR A 577 -9.46 -5.76 -27.49
N ILE A 578 -9.44 -5.33 -26.23
CA ILE A 578 -10.00 -4.04 -25.77
C ILE A 578 -8.90 -3.13 -25.23
N GLN A 579 -9.02 -1.81 -25.42
CA GLN A 579 -8.07 -0.85 -24.84
C GLN A 579 -8.56 -0.40 -23.47
N LEU A 580 -7.72 -0.56 -22.43
CA LEU A 580 -8.11 -0.27 -21.04
C LEU A 580 -8.50 1.21 -20.87
N ALA A 581 -7.84 2.12 -21.59
CA ALA A 581 -8.12 3.56 -21.60
C ALA A 581 -9.58 3.90 -21.96
N GLU A 582 -10.23 3.11 -22.82
CA GLU A 582 -11.61 3.30 -23.28
C GLU A 582 -12.64 2.73 -22.30
N HIS A 583 -12.22 1.85 -21.38
CA HIS A 583 -13.10 1.04 -20.53
C HIS A 583 -13.06 1.43 -19.04
N PHE A 584 -12.26 2.43 -18.65
CA PHE A 584 -12.29 2.99 -17.30
C PHE A 584 -13.67 3.60 -16.98
N PHE A 585 -14.30 3.15 -15.89
CA PHE A 585 -15.67 3.52 -15.51
C PHE A 585 -16.73 3.14 -16.57
N ASN A 586 -16.55 1.98 -17.20
CA ASN A 586 -17.57 1.30 -17.99
C ASN A 586 -17.56 -0.22 -17.72
N PRO A 587 -17.96 -0.65 -16.50
CA PRO A 587 -17.80 -2.04 -16.07
C PRO A 587 -18.73 -3.01 -16.82
N ARG A 588 -19.87 -2.53 -17.35
CA ARG A 588 -20.87 -3.34 -18.08
C ARG A 588 -20.40 -4.07 -19.33
N VAL A 589 -19.19 -3.82 -19.83
CA VAL A 589 -18.64 -4.61 -20.94
C VAL A 589 -18.58 -6.12 -20.63
N ILE A 590 -18.57 -6.50 -19.34
CA ILE A 590 -18.60 -7.89 -18.86
C ILE A 590 -19.97 -8.58 -19.00
N GLU A 591 -21.06 -7.86 -19.32
CA GLU A 591 -22.42 -8.42 -19.46
C GLU A 591 -22.67 -9.09 -20.83
N SER A 592 -21.61 -9.32 -21.60
CA SER A 592 -21.67 -10.01 -22.89
C SER A 592 -20.92 -11.35 -22.83
N GLU A 593 -21.53 -12.39 -23.42
CA GLU A 593 -21.11 -13.81 -23.36
C GLU A 593 -19.67 -14.08 -23.85
N GLU A 594 -19.02 -13.11 -24.50
CA GLU A 594 -17.67 -13.25 -25.07
C GLU A 594 -16.57 -12.52 -24.27
N VAL A 595 -16.90 -11.78 -23.20
CA VAL A 595 -15.94 -10.90 -22.49
C VAL A 595 -15.51 -11.45 -21.13
N PHE A 596 -16.39 -12.14 -20.39
CA PHE A 596 -16.16 -12.55 -19.01
C PHE A 596 -14.95 -13.50 -18.86
N ASP A 597 -14.93 -14.62 -19.59
CA ASP A 597 -13.90 -15.67 -19.46
C ASP A 597 -12.54 -15.33 -20.13
N GLY A 598 -12.48 -14.29 -20.95
CA GLY A 598 -11.25 -13.89 -21.65
C GLY A 598 -10.19 -13.28 -20.73
N LEU A 599 -10.60 -12.55 -19.69
CA LEU A 599 -9.77 -11.58 -18.96
C LEU A 599 -8.71 -12.17 -18.00
N LEU A 600 -8.42 -13.47 -18.07
CA LEU A 600 -7.63 -14.23 -17.07
C LEU A 600 -6.30 -14.84 -17.57
N ARG A 601 -5.79 -14.51 -18.78
CA ARG A 601 -4.62 -15.20 -19.42
C ARG A 601 -3.66 -14.21 -20.14
N GLY A 602 -2.31 -14.35 -20.02
CA GLY A 602 -1.29 -13.42 -20.60
C GLY A 602 0.13 -14.04 -20.80
N TYR A 603 1.19 -13.31 -21.26
CA TYR A 603 2.52 -13.90 -21.64
C TYR A 603 3.84 -13.06 -21.62
N ASN A 604 4.81 -13.43 -20.75
CA ASN A 604 6.32 -13.46 -20.80
C ASN A 604 7.17 -12.27 -21.35
N TYR A 605 8.38 -11.93 -20.84
CA TYR A 605 9.61 -12.77 -20.87
C TYR A 605 10.82 -12.28 -19.99
N TYR A 606 11.30 -13.14 -19.06
CA TYR A 606 12.69 -13.28 -18.49
C TYR A 606 13.29 -12.41 -17.34
N ARG A 607 14.28 -13.01 -16.64
CA ARG A 607 15.10 -12.55 -15.48
C ARG A 607 16.54 -13.12 -15.58
N ARG A 608 17.55 -12.46 -14.95
CA ARG A 608 18.76 -13.04 -14.29
C ARG A 608 19.83 -11.94 -14.02
N TYR A 609 20.11 -11.56 -12.76
CA TYR A 609 21.50 -11.27 -12.31
C TYR A 609 21.71 -11.02 -10.80
N CYS A 610 20.97 -10.09 -10.18
CA CYS A 610 21.51 -9.29 -9.07
C CYS A 610 21.36 -9.91 -7.66
N GLY A 611 22.49 -10.06 -6.96
CA GLY A 611 22.54 -10.16 -5.49
C GLY A 611 23.63 -9.23 -4.96
N LEU A 612 23.24 -8.04 -4.47
CA LEU A 612 24.13 -6.91 -4.15
C LEU A 612 23.62 -6.07 -2.94
N PRO A 613 24.44 -5.15 -2.35
CA PRO A 613 24.21 -4.47 -1.06
C PRO A 613 23.88 -2.95 -1.11
N ALA A 614 23.66 -2.33 0.07
CA ALA A 614 22.97 -1.04 0.29
C ALA A 614 23.73 0.28 -0.03
N ALA A 615 22.95 1.34 -0.36
CA ALA A 615 23.41 2.60 -0.96
C ALA A 615 23.35 3.85 -0.03
N LYS A 616 24.25 4.83 -0.24
CA LYS A 616 24.30 6.14 0.47
C LYS A 616 24.55 7.36 -0.43
N THR A 617 25.22 7.22 -1.56
CA THR A 617 25.42 8.28 -2.58
C THR A 617 24.61 8.04 -3.85
N PHE A 618 24.56 9.01 -4.77
CA PHE A 618 23.98 8.82 -6.10
C PHE A 618 24.71 7.74 -6.94
N ASP A 619 25.97 7.41 -6.64
CA ASP A 619 26.72 6.34 -7.33
C ASP A 619 26.49 4.97 -6.67
N ASP A 620 26.09 4.91 -5.41
CA ASP A 620 25.89 3.64 -4.71
C ASP A 620 24.59 2.92 -5.14
N PHE A 621 23.62 3.63 -5.74
CA PHE A 621 22.37 3.03 -6.25
C PHE A 621 22.56 2.10 -7.46
N LEU A 622 23.73 2.08 -8.11
CA LEU A 622 24.00 1.34 -9.35
C LEU A 622 23.76 -0.18 -9.22
N ASP A 623 23.85 -0.70 -7.99
CA ASP A 623 23.63 -2.10 -7.64
C ASP A 623 22.15 -2.51 -7.75
N TYR A 624 21.21 -1.61 -7.45
CA TYR A 624 19.76 -1.89 -7.48
C TYR A 624 18.99 -1.17 -8.58
N ILE A 625 19.38 0.04 -8.96
CA ILE A 625 18.67 0.85 -9.96
C ILE A 625 19.47 0.82 -11.27
N PRO A 626 18.85 0.57 -12.44
CA PRO A 626 19.55 0.59 -13.72
C PRO A 626 20.28 1.93 -13.97
N VAL A 627 21.53 1.86 -14.44
CA VAL A 627 22.41 3.03 -14.66
C VAL A 627 21.73 4.14 -15.48
N GLU A 628 20.91 3.77 -16.46
CA GLU A 628 20.18 4.74 -17.29
C GLU A 628 19.03 5.42 -16.55
N MET A 629 18.33 4.70 -15.68
CA MET A 629 17.34 5.28 -14.76
C MET A 629 18.04 6.21 -13.74
N MET A 630 19.23 5.85 -13.26
CA MET A 630 20.04 6.71 -12.40
C MET A 630 20.51 8.00 -13.07
N ARG A 631 20.89 7.96 -14.35
CA ARG A 631 21.20 9.18 -15.12
C ARG A 631 19.98 10.11 -15.18
N LYS A 632 18.81 9.57 -15.51
CA LYS A 632 17.56 10.34 -15.53
C LYS A 632 17.24 10.95 -14.16
N LEU A 633 17.30 10.16 -13.08
CA LEU A 633 17.04 10.65 -11.71
C LEU A 633 17.95 11.83 -11.34
N ARG A 634 19.25 11.78 -11.66
CA ARG A 634 20.20 12.90 -11.45
C ARG A 634 19.87 14.17 -12.26
N THR A 635 19.14 14.06 -13.39
CA THR A 635 18.69 15.24 -14.17
C THR A 635 17.38 15.86 -13.66
N ILE A 636 16.65 15.15 -12.77
CA ILE A 636 15.32 15.55 -12.30
C ILE A 636 15.38 16.02 -10.84
N TYR A 637 16.01 15.24 -9.96
CA TYR A 637 16.07 15.51 -8.52
C TYR A 637 17.43 16.09 -8.11
N SER A 638 17.42 17.11 -7.26
CA SER A 638 18.62 17.77 -6.73
C SER A 638 19.48 16.89 -5.83
N HIS A 639 18.87 15.95 -5.11
CA HIS A 639 19.53 15.09 -4.13
C HIS A 639 18.76 13.78 -3.96
N PRO A 640 19.38 12.64 -3.58
CA PRO A 640 18.66 11.36 -3.39
C PRO A 640 17.49 11.47 -2.41
N ASN A 641 17.64 12.23 -1.32
CA ASN A 641 16.58 12.42 -0.31
C ASN A 641 15.35 13.20 -0.83
N ASP A 642 15.46 13.85 -2.00
CA ASP A 642 14.33 14.50 -2.65
C ASP A 642 13.47 13.49 -3.44
N VAL A 643 14.02 12.33 -3.84
CA VAL A 643 13.31 11.29 -4.60
C VAL A 643 12.13 10.75 -3.80
N ASP A 644 10.95 10.71 -4.42
CA ASP A 644 9.73 10.28 -3.76
C ASP A 644 9.67 8.74 -3.64
N LEU A 645 9.15 8.23 -2.52
CA LEU A 645 9.20 6.79 -2.17
C LEU A 645 8.65 5.87 -3.27
N ILE A 646 7.58 6.27 -3.95
CA ILE A 646 7.01 5.50 -5.06
C ILE A 646 7.95 5.47 -6.28
N VAL A 647 8.63 6.58 -6.58
CA VAL A 647 9.60 6.68 -7.69
C VAL A 647 10.84 5.87 -7.40
N GLY A 648 11.36 5.93 -6.16
CA GLY A 648 12.49 5.11 -5.72
C GLY A 648 12.17 3.60 -5.76
N GLY A 649 11.11 3.17 -5.07
CA GLY A 649 10.74 1.75 -4.98
C GLY A 649 10.30 1.11 -6.30
N MET A 650 9.80 1.89 -7.26
CA MET A 650 9.53 1.41 -8.63
C MET A 650 10.76 1.44 -9.55
N ALA A 651 11.82 2.18 -9.20
CA ALA A 651 13.09 2.20 -9.94
C ALA A 651 14.06 1.06 -9.52
N GLU A 652 13.83 0.46 -8.35
CA GLU A 652 14.56 -0.71 -7.87
C GLU A 652 14.30 -1.98 -8.71
N ARG A 653 15.36 -2.74 -8.99
CA ARG A 653 15.26 -4.08 -9.60
C ARG A 653 14.53 -5.07 -8.66
N PRO A 654 13.65 -5.94 -9.18
CA PRO A 654 13.01 -7.01 -8.41
C PRO A 654 14.00 -7.92 -7.66
N ALA A 655 13.73 -8.18 -6.38
CA ALA A 655 14.60 -8.95 -5.50
C ALA A 655 14.31 -10.47 -5.52
N ASP A 656 15.38 -11.28 -5.63
CA ASP A 656 15.35 -12.75 -5.73
C ASP A 656 14.29 -13.29 -6.70
N ASP A 657 13.46 -14.24 -6.26
CA ASP A 657 12.33 -14.86 -6.97
C ASP A 657 11.01 -14.08 -6.86
N GLY A 658 11.03 -12.89 -6.24
CA GLY A 658 9.89 -11.97 -6.14
C GLY A 658 9.67 -11.09 -7.38
N MET A 659 8.89 -10.03 -7.19
CA MET A 659 8.49 -9.05 -8.22
C MET A 659 8.92 -7.60 -7.94
N ILE A 660 9.23 -7.28 -6.68
CA ILE A 660 9.44 -5.90 -6.21
C ILE A 660 10.84 -5.72 -5.64
N GLY A 661 11.30 -4.46 -5.64
CA GLY A 661 12.59 -4.07 -5.06
C GLY A 661 12.67 -4.27 -3.54
N PRO A 662 13.89 -4.26 -2.97
CA PRO A 662 14.10 -4.46 -1.53
C PRO A 662 13.31 -3.51 -0.63
N THR A 663 13.10 -2.25 -1.01
CA THR A 663 12.35 -1.27 -0.19
C THR A 663 10.87 -1.62 -0.12
N PHE A 664 10.23 -1.90 -1.25
CA PHE A 664 8.84 -2.33 -1.28
C PHE A 664 8.66 -3.74 -0.66
N ARG A 665 9.63 -4.65 -0.87
CA ARG A 665 9.66 -5.98 -0.21
C ARG A 665 9.75 -5.87 1.31
N CYS A 666 10.44 -4.86 1.84
CA CYS A 666 10.48 -4.55 3.27
C CYS A 666 9.13 -4.00 3.77
N LEU A 667 8.58 -2.97 3.11
CA LEU A 667 7.30 -2.35 3.51
C LEU A 667 6.11 -3.33 3.43
N ILE A 668 6.07 -4.19 2.40
CA ILE A 668 5.01 -5.21 2.27
C ILE A 668 5.24 -6.39 3.24
N TYR A 669 6.49 -6.77 3.54
CA TYR A 669 6.75 -7.72 4.64
C TYR A 669 6.24 -7.15 5.97
N GLU A 670 6.60 -5.92 6.32
CA GLU A 670 6.18 -5.26 7.57
C GLU A 670 4.65 -5.23 7.66
N GLN A 671 3.97 -4.72 6.62
CA GLN A 671 2.52 -4.60 6.61
C GLN A 671 1.80 -5.94 6.74
N PHE A 672 2.18 -6.98 5.99
CA PHE A 672 1.48 -8.27 6.07
C PHE A 672 1.92 -9.09 7.30
N SER A 673 3.11 -8.85 7.84
CA SER A 673 3.50 -9.40 9.16
C SER A 673 2.71 -8.74 10.29
N ARG A 674 2.42 -7.43 10.19
CA ARG A 674 1.50 -6.71 11.06
C ARG A 674 0.08 -7.26 10.93
N THR A 675 -0.55 -7.16 9.76
CA THR A 675 -1.95 -7.55 9.54
C THR A 675 -2.28 -9.00 9.97
N ARG A 676 -1.33 -9.96 9.93
CA ARG A 676 -1.53 -11.31 10.48
C ARG A 676 -1.31 -11.44 11.99
N ARG A 677 -0.43 -10.64 12.60
CA ARG A 677 -0.14 -10.69 14.05
C ARG A 677 -1.08 -9.82 14.89
N THR A 678 -1.78 -8.87 14.28
CA THR A 678 -2.66 -7.91 14.97
C THR A 678 -4.15 -8.18 14.75
N ASP A 679 -4.51 -9.24 14.02
CA ASP A 679 -5.89 -9.60 13.72
C ASP A 679 -6.34 -10.77 14.61
N ARG A 680 -7.12 -10.47 15.67
CA ARG A 680 -7.68 -11.44 16.63
C ARG A 680 -8.50 -12.52 15.94
N PHE A 681 -9.10 -12.18 14.81
CA PHE A 681 -9.97 -13.03 14.00
C PHE A 681 -9.26 -13.69 12.80
N PHE A 682 -7.93 -13.57 12.66
CA PHE A 682 -7.20 -14.16 11.54
C PHE A 682 -7.42 -15.66 11.48
N TYR A 683 -7.67 -16.21 10.28
CA TYR A 683 -8.35 -17.50 10.16
C TYR A 683 -7.65 -18.68 10.87
N ASP A 684 -6.31 -18.71 10.90
CA ASP A 684 -5.54 -19.74 11.59
C ASP A 684 -5.19 -19.44 13.06
N SER A 685 -5.64 -18.31 13.62
CA SER A 685 -5.36 -17.92 15.00
C SER A 685 -6.09 -18.79 16.03
N ALA A 686 -5.34 -19.33 16.99
CA ALA A 686 -5.86 -20.02 18.16
C ALA A 686 -6.41 -19.08 19.26
N THR A 687 -6.21 -17.76 19.15
CA THR A 687 -6.71 -16.77 20.13
C THR A 687 -8.06 -16.16 19.76
N GLN A 688 -8.69 -16.64 18.68
CA GLN A 688 -10.10 -16.38 18.41
C GLN A 688 -10.96 -16.85 19.60
N PRO A 689 -12.05 -16.15 19.95
CA PRO A 689 -12.99 -16.65 20.96
C PRO A 689 -13.67 -17.96 20.54
N HIS A 690 -13.87 -18.14 19.23
CA HIS A 690 -14.50 -19.32 18.61
C HIS A 690 -13.70 -19.76 17.38
N PRO A 691 -12.48 -20.31 17.52
CA PRO A 691 -11.65 -20.68 16.37
C PRO A 691 -12.35 -21.73 15.49
N PHE A 692 -12.04 -21.75 14.18
CA PHE A 692 -12.47 -22.85 13.32
C PHE A 692 -11.99 -24.20 13.89
N THR A 693 -12.83 -25.23 13.83
CA THR A 693 -12.43 -26.59 14.26
C THR A 693 -11.29 -27.13 13.40
N PRO A 694 -10.54 -28.17 13.83
CA PRO A 694 -9.45 -28.73 13.04
C PRO A 694 -9.89 -29.19 11.65
N GLU A 695 -11.13 -29.69 11.52
CA GLU A 695 -11.72 -30.10 10.24
C GLU A 695 -12.05 -28.89 9.37
N GLN A 696 -12.71 -27.87 9.92
CA GLN A 696 -13.01 -26.62 9.21
C GLN A 696 -11.73 -25.93 8.71
N LEU A 697 -10.71 -25.84 9.57
CA LEU A 697 -9.43 -25.22 9.23
C LEU A 697 -8.61 -26.07 8.23
N ALA A 698 -8.80 -27.39 8.20
CA ALA A 698 -8.26 -28.23 7.13
C ALA A 698 -8.93 -27.93 5.78
N GLN A 699 -10.24 -27.70 5.76
CA GLN A 699 -10.96 -27.35 4.52
C GLN A 699 -10.61 -25.95 4.00
N VAL A 700 -10.48 -24.94 4.86
CA VAL A 700 -9.96 -23.61 4.45
C VAL A 700 -8.56 -23.72 3.83
N ARG A 701 -7.70 -24.62 4.32
CA ARG A 701 -6.35 -24.84 3.77
C ARG A 701 -6.32 -25.59 2.43
N ASN A 702 -7.45 -26.12 1.96
CA ASN A 702 -7.57 -26.72 0.63
C ASN A 702 -7.95 -25.69 -0.44
N VAL A 703 -8.45 -24.50 -0.06
CA VAL A 703 -8.90 -23.49 -1.03
C VAL A 703 -7.73 -22.97 -1.85
N THR A 704 -8.00 -22.74 -3.13
CA THR A 704 -7.09 -22.09 -4.08
C THR A 704 -7.87 -21.08 -4.90
N LEU A 705 -7.22 -20.05 -5.43
CA LEU A 705 -7.91 -19.12 -6.33
C LEU A 705 -8.36 -19.82 -7.63
N ALA A 706 -7.71 -20.93 -8.00
CA ALA A 706 -8.16 -21.81 -9.07
C ALA A 706 -9.52 -22.46 -8.77
N ARG A 707 -9.73 -22.93 -7.53
CA ARG A 707 -11.02 -23.50 -7.10
C ARG A 707 -12.14 -22.46 -7.13
N ILE A 708 -11.89 -21.27 -6.61
CA ILE A 708 -12.85 -20.15 -6.61
C ILE A 708 -13.26 -19.78 -8.04
N PHE A 709 -12.32 -19.72 -8.99
CA PHE A 709 -12.64 -19.51 -10.41
C PHE A 709 -13.39 -20.70 -11.03
N CYS A 710 -13.04 -21.94 -10.69
CA CYS A 710 -13.74 -23.14 -11.13
C CYS A 710 -15.17 -23.31 -10.56
N ASP A 711 -15.49 -22.70 -9.42
CA ASP A 711 -16.80 -22.79 -8.75
C ASP A 711 -17.74 -21.61 -9.06
N ASN A 712 -17.20 -20.48 -9.55
CA ASN A 712 -17.95 -19.23 -9.74
C ASN A 712 -17.76 -18.58 -11.11
N GLY A 713 -16.89 -19.11 -11.97
CA GLY A 713 -16.84 -18.76 -13.39
C GLY A 713 -17.97 -19.44 -14.17
N ASP A 714 -18.43 -18.83 -15.26
CA ASP A 714 -19.61 -19.34 -15.99
C ASP A 714 -19.27 -20.56 -16.87
N ASP A 715 -18.19 -20.50 -17.66
CA ASP A 715 -17.72 -21.61 -18.52
C ASP A 715 -16.30 -22.12 -18.17
N ILE A 716 -15.81 -21.83 -16.95
CA ILE A 716 -14.46 -22.23 -16.50
C ILE A 716 -14.39 -23.72 -16.20
N THR A 717 -14.15 -24.53 -17.25
CA THR A 717 -14.00 -26.00 -17.15
C THR A 717 -12.56 -26.47 -16.85
N HIS A 718 -11.56 -25.62 -17.08
CA HIS A 718 -10.13 -25.94 -16.91
C HIS A 718 -9.32 -24.76 -16.36
N MET A 719 -8.47 -25.02 -15.37
CA MET A 719 -7.62 -24.03 -14.72
C MET A 719 -6.26 -24.65 -14.33
N GLN A 720 -5.23 -23.83 -14.08
CA GLN A 720 -3.98 -24.26 -13.45
C GLN A 720 -4.00 -24.00 -11.94
N TYR A 721 -3.47 -24.93 -11.13
CA TYR A 721 -3.57 -24.91 -9.66
C TYR A 721 -3.22 -23.57 -9.02
N ASN A 722 -2.08 -22.97 -9.40
CA ASN A 722 -1.70 -21.63 -8.98
C ASN A 722 -1.95 -20.65 -10.12
N VAL A 723 -3.08 -19.92 -10.06
CA VAL A 723 -3.53 -19.05 -11.15
C VAL A 723 -2.59 -17.89 -11.42
N PHE A 724 -1.85 -17.43 -10.40
CA PHE A 724 -0.85 -16.37 -10.46
C PHE A 724 0.35 -16.73 -11.35
N LEU A 725 0.63 -18.02 -11.53
CA LEU A 725 1.60 -18.54 -12.46
C LEU A 725 0.90 -19.03 -13.74
N LYS A 726 1.64 -18.96 -14.85
CA LYS A 726 1.16 -19.51 -16.12
C LYS A 726 1.17 -21.04 -16.10
N PRO A 727 0.42 -21.69 -17.02
CA PRO A 727 0.60 -23.09 -17.32
C PRO A 727 2.06 -23.42 -17.67
N GLN A 728 2.65 -24.32 -16.91
CA GLN A 728 4.03 -24.82 -17.06
C GLN A 728 4.15 -26.19 -16.38
N ALA A 729 5.31 -26.84 -16.46
CA ALA A 729 5.56 -28.08 -15.75
C ALA A 729 5.36 -27.93 -14.22
N GLY A 730 4.53 -28.78 -13.61
CA GLY A 730 4.12 -28.68 -12.20
C GLY A 730 3.12 -27.56 -11.88
N ASN A 731 2.50 -26.98 -12.91
CA ASN A 731 1.36 -26.06 -12.83
C ASN A 731 0.54 -26.15 -14.12
N GLU A 732 0.30 -27.37 -14.60
CA GLU A 732 -0.42 -27.66 -15.84
C GLU A 732 -1.90 -27.26 -15.75
N LEU A 733 -2.57 -27.18 -16.89
CA LEU A 733 -4.03 -27.08 -16.94
C LEU A 733 -4.64 -28.43 -16.55
N ARG A 734 -5.57 -28.39 -15.60
CA ARG A 734 -6.33 -29.54 -15.12
C ARG A 734 -7.82 -29.22 -15.22
N ARG A 735 -8.67 -30.25 -15.22
CA ARG A 735 -10.13 -30.05 -15.23
C ARG A 735 -10.57 -29.51 -13.88
N CYS A 736 -11.59 -28.66 -13.85
CA CYS A 736 -12.22 -28.23 -12.61
C CYS A 736 -12.94 -29.36 -11.84
N THR A 737 -13.04 -30.56 -12.44
CA THR A 737 -13.50 -31.82 -11.82
C THR A 737 -12.37 -32.76 -11.38
N ASP A 738 -11.10 -32.37 -11.58
CA ASP A 738 -9.93 -33.09 -11.08
C ASP A 738 -9.64 -32.61 -9.64
N PHE A 739 -10.39 -33.16 -8.68
CA PHE A 739 -10.33 -32.73 -7.27
C PHE A 739 -9.02 -33.07 -6.56
N GLU A 740 -8.17 -33.95 -7.12
CA GLU A 740 -6.80 -34.14 -6.63
C GLU A 740 -5.90 -32.97 -7.02
N ALA A 741 -6.09 -32.40 -8.22
CA ALA A 741 -5.28 -31.29 -8.73
C ALA A 741 -5.88 -29.89 -8.51
N ILE A 742 -7.20 -29.77 -8.27
CA ILE A 742 -7.89 -28.53 -7.90
C ILE A 742 -8.88 -28.83 -6.75
N PRO A 743 -8.39 -28.95 -5.50
CA PRO A 743 -9.20 -29.39 -4.35
C PRO A 743 -10.39 -28.49 -4.04
N SER A 744 -11.49 -29.11 -3.58
CA SER A 744 -12.70 -28.43 -3.12
C SER A 744 -12.76 -28.28 -1.61
N VAL A 745 -13.29 -27.15 -1.15
CA VAL A 745 -13.61 -26.89 0.26
C VAL A 745 -14.89 -27.67 0.62
N ASP A 746 -14.78 -28.70 1.45
CA ASP A 746 -15.94 -29.45 1.93
C ASP A 746 -16.64 -28.74 3.10
N LEU A 747 -17.74 -28.05 2.77
CA LEU A 747 -18.56 -27.33 3.73
C LEU A 747 -19.31 -28.24 4.72
N PHE A 748 -19.32 -29.57 4.55
CA PHE A 748 -19.85 -30.51 5.54
C PHE A 748 -19.14 -30.40 6.91
N ALA A 749 -17.90 -29.87 6.94
CA ALA A 749 -17.23 -29.55 8.20
C ALA A 749 -17.98 -28.52 9.08
N TRP A 750 -18.92 -27.73 8.51
CA TRP A 750 -19.81 -26.81 9.23
C TRP A 750 -21.20 -27.39 9.53
N ALA A 751 -21.50 -28.63 9.14
CA ALA A 751 -22.79 -29.26 9.45
C ALA A 751 -22.88 -29.61 10.95
N GLU A 752 -23.89 -29.09 11.65
CA GLU A 752 -24.12 -29.35 13.08
C GLU A 752 -24.94 -30.63 13.25
N ARG A 753 -26.12 -30.71 12.64
CA ARG A 753 -27.03 -31.88 12.73
C ARG A 753 -26.40 -33.16 12.17
N ALA A 754 -25.64 -33.07 11.07
CA ALA A 754 -25.11 -34.25 10.40
C ALA A 754 -23.97 -34.96 11.18
N LYS A 755 -23.41 -34.31 12.22
CA LYS A 755 -22.46 -34.92 13.16
C LYS A 755 -23.15 -35.59 14.36
N ALA A 756 -24.43 -35.32 14.60
CA ALA A 756 -25.21 -35.89 15.71
C ALA A 756 -25.80 -37.30 15.41
N TYR A 757 -25.53 -37.84 14.22
CA TYR A 757 -25.98 -39.17 13.75
C TYR A 757 -24.78 -40.08 13.37
N ARG A 758 -23.66 -39.98 14.09
CA ARG A 758 -22.49 -40.86 13.99
C ARG A 758 -22.11 -41.44 15.35
#